data_AF-A0A7V5CNC5-F1
#
_entry.id   AF-A0A7V5CNC5-F1
#
_cell.length_a   1.000
_cell.length_b   1.000
_cell.length_c   1.000
_cell.angle_alpha   90.00
_cell.angle_beta   90.00
_cell.angle_gamma   90.00
#
_symmetry.space_group_name_H-M   'P 1'
#
loop_
_entity.id
_entity.type
_entity.pdbx_description
1 polymer ?
#
loop_
_entity_poly.entity_id
_entity_poly.type
_entity_poly.pdbx_seq_one_letter_code
_entity_poly.pdbx_strand_id
1 'polypeptide(L)'
;MRFIIALALITLFAAPCLSAPIAVFTPENPSGLDVVTVSDGHWKYKVTGGVKCVRLMTSDSPTNWYLYFKLDSEARKSLGSDVYLVVDFYDEYIGPVGMQFNTAKDPYTLAPGFLALRSDKWQRALIHLTGAQLAGRQNEGADFRFIYKSPISISRIEVYNKKPDVKIPSNKERVMKNLSEAKGPRDMFYTFGGDVDETTAPLYRSLGVTSIEDYVTWETCEHGGEGQWDWSNWDKRIKLLKDNDLKWVPFIILGPAYSTPNWFRASDQHVPCRCLEHEIDSKIESRWNPNLPKWIDRFIGEFAKRYGKSGMIESVLLGIQGDYGEAIYSVTGGGWTFSVPGEYHNHEGYWCDDPYALASFRKFVSAKYGAVDTVNKTWGASFPSLEKVDFPGRKDDLKDFKAKLASGDPQVRRRWLDFIDWYRESMTEWADWWISTTRKYFPNTPIYLCTGGDAIPPHGSNFAEQCRVAAKYKAGVRITNEASNYASNFVITRWVASAGKHYGAFYGFEPAGAEDEVGIVARIYNATASGANQLHDYTPNVVSSETRIESQRDHIQYLFHVPEPVVPVALWYPNVSMTLHWGGYFEKAKIFRDYTDYDYIDESMLHTNALADHKILVIVHGNVMETADAAKIAEWIKDGGRAIVMDVPKFESVEGTGEPEQTLFGDTPQGRTLGKGEITRVKDWDALVVQLKNDLTDLNLPVYDLVRDGIYGAQIGEKRFLFLNTGSGATNIDLECSGKTTHPQIEAGTITEVNVK
;
A
#
# COMPACT_ATOMS: atom_id res chain seq x y z
N MET A 1 44.97 74.85 -40.88
CA MET A 1 45.51 73.70 -41.66
C MET A 1 45.94 72.62 -40.66
N ARG A 2 45.24 71.47 -40.62
CA ARG A 2 45.74 70.10 -40.29
C ARG A 2 46.28 69.85 -38.85
N PHE A 3 46.00 68.77 -38.11
CA PHE A 3 45.27 67.51 -38.29
C PHE A 3 44.94 66.95 -36.87
N ILE A 4 43.78 66.33 -36.71
CA ILE A 4 43.35 65.54 -35.53
C ILE A 4 43.86 64.11 -35.70
N ILE A 5 44.42 63.48 -34.65
CA ILE A 5 44.55 62.02 -34.55
C ILE A 5 44.10 61.58 -33.15
N ALA A 6 43.01 60.81 -33.15
CA ALA A 6 42.55 59.99 -32.04
C ALA A 6 43.20 58.61 -32.12
N LEU A 7 43.67 58.07 -30.99
CA LEU A 7 44.11 56.68 -30.86
C LEU A 7 43.02 55.90 -30.12
N ALA A 8 42.38 54.96 -30.81
CA ALA A 8 41.41 54.03 -30.22
C ALA A 8 42.12 52.77 -29.73
N LEU A 9 41.98 52.46 -28.43
CA LEU A 9 42.27 51.14 -27.88
C LEU A 9 41.12 50.19 -28.24
N ILE A 10 41.44 49.10 -28.96
CA ILE A 10 40.52 47.98 -29.20
C ILE A 10 40.74 46.95 -28.08
N THR A 11 39.79 46.85 -27.16
CA THR A 11 39.63 45.70 -26.26
C THR A 11 38.89 44.58 -27.01
N LEU A 12 39.59 43.48 -27.33
CA LEU A 12 38.95 42.23 -27.77
C LEU A 12 38.25 41.58 -26.57
N PHE A 13 36.92 41.52 -26.60
CA PHE A 13 36.15 40.59 -25.78
C PHE A 13 36.21 39.20 -26.42
N ALA A 14 36.84 38.24 -25.75
CA ALA A 14 36.69 36.82 -26.08
C ALA A 14 35.28 36.38 -25.67
N ALA A 15 34.41 36.15 -26.65
CA ALA A 15 33.14 35.47 -26.41
C ALA A 15 33.41 34.01 -26.03
N PRO A 16 32.76 33.44 -25.00
CA PRO A 16 32.87 32.01 -24.71
C PRO A 16 32.36 31.22 -25.92
N CYS A 17 33.26 30.41 -26.51
CA CYS A 17 32.94 29.51 -27.60
C CYS A 17 32.03 28.41 -27.06
N LEU A 18 30.72 28.48 -27.34
CA LEU A 18 29.79 27.40 -27.07
C LEU A 18 30.26 26.16 -27.85
N SER A 19 30.36 25.00 -27.18
CA SER A 19 30.59 23.73 -27.88
C SER A 19 29.49 23.56 -28.92
N ALA A 20 29.84 23.29 -30.18
CA ALA A 20 28.83 22.96 -31.19
C ALA A 20 28.19 21.59 -30.87
N PRO A 21 26.88 21.39 -31.14
CA PRO A 21 26.25 20.09 -31.02
C PRO A 21 26.83 19.11 -32.03
N ILE A 22 26.99 17.85 -31.64
CA ILE A 22 27.46 16.76 -32.53
C ILE A 22 26.34 16.26 -33.45
N ALA A 23 25.09 16.47 -33.06
CA ALA A 23 23.91 16.20 -33.88
C ALA A 23 22.76 17.12 -33.45
N VAL A 24 21.91 17.48 -34.41
CA VAL A 24 20.75 18.35 -34.21
C VAL A 24 19.56 17.78 -34.98
N PHE A 25 18.44 17.60 -34.29
CA PHE A 25 17.17 17.36 -34.94
C PHE A 25 16.38 18.67 -35.02
N THR A 26 15.85 19.01 -36.20
CA THR A 26 14.76 19.97 -36.40
C THR A 26 13.82 19.43 -37.51
N PRO A 27 12.52 19.76 -37.49
CA PRO A 27 11.56 19.34 -38.53
C PRO A 27 11.86 19.78 -39.96
N GLU A 28 12.73 20.77 -40.15
CA GLU A 28 13.10 21.29 -41.47
C GLU A 28 14.49 20.85 -41.91
N ASN A 29 15.45 20.75 -40.98
CA ASN A 29 16.85 20.52 -41.30
C ASN A 29 17.53 19.67 -40.22
N PRO A 30 17.21 18.36 -40.12
CA PRO A 30 17.96 17.46 -39.25
C PRO A 30 19.39 17.28 -39.75
N SER A 31 20.34 17.14 -38.82
CA SER A 31 21.75 16.92 -39.08
C SER A 31 22.30 15.96 -38.04
N GLY A 32 22.66 14.75 -38.45
CA GLY A 32 23.19 13.74 -37.54
C GLY A 32 22.19 13.06 -36.60
N LEU A 33 20.92 13.49 -36.58
CA LEU A 33 19.86 12.94 -35.74
C LEU A 33 18.51 12.98 -36.46
N ASP A 34 17.88 11.83 -36.62
CA ASP A 34 16.57 11.66 -37.24
C ASP A 34 15.54 11.10 -36.26
N VAL A 35 14.28 11.50 -36.43
CA VAL A 35 13.14 10.85 -35.77
C VAL A 35 12.76 9.58 -36.56
N VAL A 36 12.47 8.49 -35.87
CA VAL A 36 12.15 7.20 -36.49
C VAL A 36 10.73 6.77 -36.14
N THR A 37 10.01 6.24 -37.14
CA THR A 37 8.68 5.67 -36.92
C THR A 37 8.81 4.19 -36.57
N VAL A 38 8.23 3.80 -35.44
CA VAL A 38 8.18 2.42 -34.94
C VAL A 38 6.72 2.04 -34.70
N SER A 39 6.40 0.75 -34.63
CA SER A 39 5.02 0.27 -34.39
C SER A 39 4.39 0.80 -33.10
N ASP A 40 5.19 1.08 -32.07
CA ASP A 40 4.76 1.64 -30.80
C ASP A 40 5.16 3.13 -30.64
N GLY A 41 5.53 3.76 -31.76
CA GLY A 41 6.06 5.13 -31.80
C GLY A 41 5.68 5.89 -33.07
N HIS A 42 4.38 6.07 -33.30
CA HIS A 42 3.85 6.89 -34.39
C HIS A 42 3.79 8.37 -34.01
N TRP A 43 4.27 9.21 -34.93
CA TRP A 43 4.34 10.65 -34.78
C TRP A 43 3.90 11.35 -36.07
N LYS A 44 3.63 12.65 -36.00
CA LYS A 44 3.37 13.51 -37.17
C LYS A 44 3.99 14.88 -37.03
N TYR A 45 4.22 15.56 -38.15
CA TYR A 45 4.50 16.99 -38.12
C TYR A 45 3.24 17.78 -37.74
N LYS A 46 3.41 18.79 -36.89
CA LYS A 46 2.36 19.72 -36.47
C LYS A 46 2.96 21.10 -36.23
N VAL A 47 2.17 22.15 -36.40
CA VAL A 47 2.51 23.48 -35.87
C VAL A 47 1.85 23.63 -34.51
N THR A 48 2.66 23.81 -33.46
CA THR A 48 2.21 23.98 -32.07
C THR A 48 2.84 25.25 -31.52
N GLY A 49 2.06 26.13 -30.90
CA GLY A 49 2.56 27.42 -30.40
C GLY A 49 3.29 28.25 -31.47
N GLY A 50 2.88 28.14 -32.74
CA GLY A 50 3.50 28.84 -33.87
C GLY A 50 4.79 28.23 -34.42
N VAL A 51 5.27 27.10 -33.89
CA VAL A 51 6.52 26.44 -34.30
C VAL A 51 6.22 25.06 -34.88
N LYS A 52 6.85 24.71 -36.00
CA LYS A 52 6.76 23.36 -36.57
C LYS A 52 7.50 22.39 -35.65
N CYS A 53 6.90 21.24 -35.40
CA CYS A 53 7.41 20.25 -34.46
C CYS A 53 7.02 18.84 -34.90
N VAL A 54 7.67 17.83 -34.31
CA VAL A 54 7.15 16.47 -34.28
C VAL A 54 6.23 16.33 -33.08
N ARG A 55 5.09 15.67 -33.28
CA ARG A 55 4.14 15.35 -32.22
C ARG A 55 3.91 13.85 -32.14
N LEU A 56 4.09 13.29 -30.95
CA LEU A 56 3.69 11.92 -30.64
C LEU A 56 2.16 11.78 -30.67
N MET A 57 1.66 10.73 -31.33
CA MET A 57 0.23 10.47 -31.52
C MET A 57 -0.29 9.41 -30.55
N THR A 58 -0.37 9.71 -29.26
CA THR A 58 -0.56 8.67 -28.23
C THR A 58 -1.85 7.86 -28.38
N SER A 59 -1.75 6.58 -28.06
CA SER A 59 -2.83 5.59 -28.11
C SER A 59 -2.48 4.44 -27.17
N ASP A 60 -3.47 3.85 -26.52
CA ASP A 60 -3.26 2.67 -25.66
C ASP A 60 -3.43 1.35 -26.43
N SER A 61 -4.22 1.37 -27.52
CA SER A 61 -4.50 0.18 -28.35
C SER A 61 -4.59 0.53 -29.85
N PRO A 62 -3.56 0.19 -30.66
CA PRO A 62 -2.26 -0.32 -30.24
C PRO A 62 -1.51 0.73 -29.40
N THR A 63 -0.64 0.27 -28.50
CA THR A 63 0.17 1.13 -27.64
C THR A 63 1.08 2.02 -28.49
N ASN A 64 1.05 3.31 -28.22
CA ASN A 64 1.88 4.31 -28.87
C ASN A 64 2.32 5.37 -27.86
N TRP A 65 3.36 5.08 -27.07
CA TRP A 65 3.84 5.95 -25.99
C TRP A 65 5.27 6.45 -26.22
N TYR A 66 5.88 6.12 -27.37
CA TYR A 66 7.31 6.27 -27.57
C TYR A 66 7.65 7.20 -28.75
N LEU A 67 8.59 8.11 -28.56
CA LEU A 67 9.14 8.94 -29.65
C LEU A 67 10.63 8.63 -29.82
N TYR A 68 10.97 7.96 -30.92
CA TYR A 68 12.30 7.40 -31.17
C TYR A 68 13.19 8.31 -31.99
N PHE A 69 14.48 8.33 -31.65
CA PHE A 69 15.50 9.06 -32.38
C PHE A 69 16.72 8.20 -32.67
N LYS A 70 17.32 8.43 -33.83
CA LYS A 70 18.46 7.69 -34.37
C LYS A 70 19.54 8.64 -34.82
N LEU A 71 20.75 8.42 -34.31
CA LEU A 71 21.96 9.09 -34.73
C LEU A 71 22.50 8.48 -36.02
N ASP A 72 23.08 9.33 -36.87
CA ASP A 72 23.83 8.84 -38.02
C ASP A 72 25.21 8.27 -37.62
N SER A 73 25.89 7.66 -38.58
CA SER A 73 27.20 7.04 -38.33
C SER A 73 28.30 8.02 -37.96
N GLU A 74 28.21 9.30 -38.34
CA GLU A 74 29.26 10.29 -38.10
C GLU A 74 29.11 10.92 -36.71
N ALA A 75 27.87 11.25 -36.32
CA ALA A 75 27.55 11.69 -34.97
C ALA A 75 27.96 10.64 -33.93
N ARG A 76 27.73 9.35 -34.23
CA ARG A 76 28.15 8.23 -33.34
C ARG A 76 29.65 8.18 -33.08
N LYS A 77 30.49 8.51 -34.06
CA LYS A 77 31.96 8.53 -33.86
C LYS A 77 32.41 9.62 -32.90
N SER A 78 31.60 10.66 -32.72
CA SER A 78 31.90 11.81 -31.87
C SER A 78 31.33 11.68 -30.45
N LEU A 79 30.69 10.55 -30.13
CA LEU A 79 30.12 10.28 -28.81
C LEU A 79 31.20 9.97 -27.77
N GLY A 80 30.90 10.33 -26.53
CA GLY A 80 31.57 9.82 -25.33
C GLY A 80 30.60 9.00 -24.48
N SER A 81 31.06 8.51 -23.33
CA SER A 81 30.21 7.86 -22.32
C SER A 81 29.18 8.81 -21.71
N ASP A 82 29.47 10.11 -21.74
CA ASP A 82 28.63 11.17 -21.20
C ASP A 82 28.03 11.97 -22.36
N VAL A 83 26.71 11.90 -22.47
CA VAL A 83 25.95 12.56 -23.52
C VAL A 83 24.93 13.50 -22.89
N TYR A 84 24.81 14.71 -23.44
CA TYR A 84 23.86 15.70 -22.99
C TYR A 84 22.87 16.00 -24.11
N LEU A 85 21.58 15.98 -23.80
CA LEU A 85 20.52 16.37 -24.73
C LEU A 85 19.92 17.70 -24.29
N VAL A 86 19.86 18.66 -25.22
CA VAL A 86 19.04 19.87 -25.04
C VAL A 86 17.79 19.72 -25.89
N VAL A 87 16.62 19.73 -25.25
CA VAL A 87 15.34 19.43 -25.89
C VAL A 87 14.43 20.65 -25.80
N ASP A 88 13.97 21.15 -26.95
CA ASP A 88 12.93 22.17 -27.02
C ASP A 88 11.57 21.49 -27.21
N PHE A 89 10.71 21.61 -26.21
CA PHE A 89 9.39 20.98 -26.16
C PHE A 89 8.29 21.99 -25.87
N TYR A 90 7.08 21.69 -26.33
CA TYR A 90 5.92 22.51 -26.02
C TYR A 90 5.27 21.99 -24.74
N ASP A 91 5.19 22.85 -23.74
CA ASP A 91 4.85 22.50 -22.36
C ASP A 91 3.34 22.59 -22.11
N GLU A 92 2.57 21.70 -22.74
CA GLU A 92 1.09 21.73 -22.78
C GLU A 92 0.42 20.77 -21.78
N TYR A 93 1.20 19.94 -21.07
CA TYR A 93 0.69 18.92 -20.16
C TYR A 93 1.41 18.96 -18.81
N ILE A 94 0.84 18.35 -17.78
CA ILE A 94 1.50 18.10 -16.49
C ILE A 94 1.93 16.64 -16.40
N GLY A 95 3.21 16.39 -16.13
CA GLY A 95 3.73 15.05 -15.84
C GLY A 95 5.19 14.84 -16.23
N PRO A 96 5.80 13.73 -15.77
CA PRO A 96 7.14 13.36 -16.16
C PRO A 96 7.17 12.75 -17.56
N VAL A 97 8.03 13.27 -18.42
CA VAL A 97 8.39 12.67 -19.71
C VAL A 97 9.61 11.80 -19.48
N GLY A 98 9.42 10.48 -19.47
CA GLY A 98 10.50 9.51 -19.29
C GLY A 98 11.43 9.45 -20.49
N MET A 99 12.61 8.87 -20.29
CA MET A 99 13.57 8.65 -21.37
C MET A 99 14.29 7.31 -21.21
N GLN A 100 14.50 6.61 -22.32
CA GLN A 100 15.35 5.43 -22.39
C GLN A 100 16.41 5.56 -23.47
N PHE A 101 17.59 5.00 -23.21
CA PHE A 101 18.74 5.05 -24.10
C PHE A 101 19.54 3.75 -24.07
N ASN A 102 20.37 3.53 -25.07
CA ASN A 102 21.24 2.37 -25.11
C ASN A 102 22.48 2.55 -24.22
N THR A 103 22.72 1.58 -23.33
CA THR A 103 24.02 1.35 -22.70
C THR A 103 24.65 0.05 -23.22
N ALA A 104 25.86 -0.26 -22.76
CA ALA A 104 26.50 -1.54 -23.05
C ALA A 104 25.70 -2.74 -22.52
N LYS A 105 25.03 -2.58 -21.37
CA LYS A 105 24.33 -3.69 -20.68
C LYS A 105 22.88 -3.85 -21.14
N ASP A 106 22.19 -2.74 -21.40
CA ASP A 106 20.75 -2.74 -21.65
C ASP A 106 20.38 -1.77 -22.79
N PRO A 107 19.65 -2.23 -23.83
CA PRO A 107 19.14 -1.34 -24.87
C PRO A 107 18.13 -0.29 -24.36
N TYR A 108 17.46 -0.51 -23.23
CA TYR A 108 16.39 0.36 -22.73
C TYR A 108 16.67 0.91 -21.33
N THR A 109 17.93 1.28 -21.06
CA THR A 109 18.31 1.89 -19.79
C THR A 109 17.54 3.19 -19.57
N LEU A 110 16.88 3.31 -18.41
CA LEU A 110 16.19 4.53 -18.01
C LEU A 110 17.19 5.67 -17.73
N ALA A 111 16.86 6.87 -18.19
CA ALA A 111 17.58 8.10 -17.87
C ALA A 111 16.64 9.09 -17.16
N PRO A 112 17.19 10.07 -16.44
CA PRO A 112 16.42 11.23 -16.01
C PRO A 112 15.74 11.86 -17.23
N GLY A 113 14.42 12.00 -17.15
CA GLY A 113 13.60 12.62 -18.19
C GLY A 113 13.55 14.15 -18.08
N PHE A 114 12.40 14.73 -18.40
CA PHE A 114 12.08 16.12 -18.04
C PHE A 114 10.63 16.25 -17.60
N LEU A 115 10.30 17.34 -16.91
CA LEU A 115 8.93 17.63 -16.51
C LEU A 115 8.20 18.52 -17.52
N ALA A 116 6.98 18.13 -17.86
CA ALA A 116 5.97 19.03 -18.40
C ALA A 116 5.10 19.57 -17.24
N LEU A 117 4.76 20.85 -17.28
CA LEU A 117 4.12 21.63 -16.21
C LEU A 117 3.03 22.58 -16.74
N ARG A 118 2.51 22.32 -17.95
CA ARG A 118 1.41 23.09 -18.58
C ARG A 118 1.62 24.61 -18.55
N SER A 119 2.79 25.08 -18.98
CA SER A 119 3.03 26.53 -19.13
C SER A 119 2.51 27.11 -20.45
N ASP A 120 1.99 26.26 -21.35
CA ASP A 120 1.49 26.59 -22.70
C ASP A 120 2.49 27.39 -23.54
N LYS A 121 3.78 27.11 -23.33
CA LYS A 121 4.91 27.78 -23.97
C LYS A 121 5.95 26.76 -24.39
N TRP A 122 6.77 27.16 -25.36
CA TRP A 122 8.00 26.42 -25.67
C TRP A 122 8.97 26.55 -24.50
N GLN A 123 9.41 25.41 -23.99
CA GLN A 123 10.37 25.26 -22.91
C GLN A 123 11.58 24.48 -23.40
N ARG A 124 12.66 24.54 -22.62
CA ARG A 124 13.90 23.84 -22.89
C ARG A 124 14.29 23.00 -21.68
N ALA A 125 14.72 21.76 -21.93
CA ALA A 125 15.25 20.85 -20.91
C ALA A 125 16.68 20.41 -21.24
N LEU A 126 17.46 20.08 -20.20
CA LEU A 126 18.78 19.46 -20.31
C LEU A 126 18.72 18.08 -19.67
N ILE A 127 19.11 17.06 -20.42
CA ILE A 127 19.16 15.68 -19.95
C ILE A 127 20.62 15.21 -20.01
N HIS A 128 21.09 14.53 -18.97
CA HIS A 128 22.42 13.94 -18.92
C HIS A 128 22.30 12.41 -18.91
N LEU A 129 22.93 11.77 -19.89
CA LEU A 129 23.04 10.33 -20.04
C LEU A 129 24.45 9.91 -19.62
N THR A 130 24.54 9.02 -18.64
CA THR A 130 25.81 8.46 -18.16
C THR A 130 25.97 7.02 -18.66
N GLY A 131 27.16 6.68 -19.16
CA GLY A 131 27.44 5.36 -19.72
C GLY A 131 26.73 5.09 -21.05
N ALA A 132 26.39 6.16 -21.79
CA ALA A 132 25.70 6.09 -23.06
C ALA A 132 26.56 5.40 -24.13
N GLN A 133 25.96 4.45 -24.85
CA GLN A 133 26.57 3.82 -26.02
C GLN A 133 25.91 4.30 -27.32
N LEU A 134 24.58 4.51 -27.29
CA LEU A 134 23.78 4.97 -28.44
C LEU A 134 24.22 4.29 -29.76
N ALA A 135 24.10 2.97 -29.77
CA ALA A 135 24.59 2.09 -30.83
C ALA A 135 23.47 1.52 -31.71
N GLY A 136 22.28 2.12 -31.69
CA GLY A 136 21.12 1.70 -32.46
C GLY A 136 20.55 0.35 -32.00
N ARG A 137 20.48 0.13 -30.68
CA ARG A 137 20.02 -1.15 -30.09
C ARG A 137 18.55 -1.15 -29.69
N GLN A 138 17.82 -0.04 -29.84
CA GLN A 138 16.36 -0.02 -29.68
C GLN A 138 15.67 -0.43 -30.98
N ASN A 139 14.33 -0.56 -30.92
CA ASN A 139 13.47 -0.83 -32.07
C ASN A 139 13.83 0.08 -33.28
N GLU A 140 13.82 -0.50 -34.48
CA GLU A 140 14.20 0.15 -35.75
C GLU A 140 15.61 0.80 -35.77
N GLY A 141 16.49 0.31 -34.89
CA GLY A 141 17.86 0.79 -34.79
C GLY A 141 17.97 2.19 -34.18
N ALA A 142 16.97 2.61 -33.40
CA ALA A 142 16.98 3.85 -32.64
C ALA A 142 17.98 3.79 -31.46
N ASP A 143 18.44 4.97 -31.06
CA ASP A 143 19.49 5.15 -30.04
C ASP A 143 18.89 5.52 -28.68
N PHE A 144 17.84 6.35 -28.71
CA PHE A 144 17.08 6.73 -27.53
C PHE A 144 15.61 6.99 -27.89
N ARG A 145 14.75 6.98 -26.87
CA ARG A 145 13.33 7.31 -26.98
C ARG A 145 12.83 8.11 -25.79
N PHE A 146 11.88 9.00 -26.03
CA PHE A 146 11.05 9.57 -24.96
C PHE A 146 9.83 8.69 -24.73
N ILE A 147 9.36 8.66 -23.49
CA ILE A 147 8.24 7.84 -23.03
C ILE A 147 7.21 8.75 -22.39
N TYR A 148 6.01 8.82 -22.97
CA TYR A 148 4.91 9.56 -22.37
C TYR A 148 3.55 9.10 -22.87
N LYS A 149 2.57 8.99 -21.97
CA LYS A 149 1.21 8.56 -22.30
C LYS A 149 0.34 9.70 -22.86
N SER A 150 0.69 10.95 -22.60
CA SER A 150 0.07 12.10 -23.26
C SER A 150 0.89 12.52 -24.48
N PRO A 151 0.30 13.23 -25.45
CA PRO A 151 1.04 13.74 -26.60
C PRO A 151 2.23 14.59 -26.15
N ILE A 152 3.31 14.59 -26.93
CA ILE A 152 4.43 15.47 -26.69
C ILE A 152 4.87 16.10 -28.00
N SER A 153 5.13 17.40 -27.97
CA SER A 153 5.58 18.17 -29.13
C SER A 153 7.03 18.62 -28.93
N ILE A 154 7.93 18.18 -29.82
CA ILE A 154 9.36 18.52 -29.81
C ILE A 154 9.72 19.25 -31.10
N SER A 155 10.30 20.44 -31.00
CA SER A 155 10.74 21.23 -32.16
C SER A 155 12.24 21.12 -32.41
N ARG A 156 13.04 20.80 -31.39
CA ARG A 156 14.49 20.69 -31.52
C ARG A 156 15.08 19.73 -30.50
N ILE A 157 16.09 18.97 -30.93
CA ILE A 157 16.98 18.23 -30.03
C ILE A 157 18.41 18.51 -30.44
N GLU A 158 19.27 18.81 -29.49
CA GLU A 158 20.71 18.96 -29.70
C GLU A 158 21.44 17.93 -28.84
N VAL A 159 22.42 17.26 -29.44
CA VAL A 159 23.23 16.23 -28.79
C VAL A 159 24.63 16.79 -28.57
N TYR A 160 25.16 16.64 -27.37
CA TYR A 160 26.51 17.07 -27.01
C TYR A 160 27.27 15.94 -26.30
N ASN A 161 28.59 15.90 -26.50
CA ASN A 161 29.50 14.98 -25.79
C ASN A 161 30.18 15.63 -24.56
N LYS A 162 29.80 16.86 -24.23
CA LYS A 162 30.20 17.64 -23.05
C LYS A 162 29.03 18.51 -22.62
N LYS A 163 28.93 18.84 -21.34
CA LYS A 163 27.85 19.68 -20.81
C LYS A 163 27.85 21.04 -21.53
N PRO A 164 26.78 21.40 -22.27
CA PRO A 164 26.70 22.70 -22.93
C PRO A 164 26.49 23.81 -21.89
N ASP A 165 27.08 24.98 -22.14
CA ASP A 165 26.87 26.18 -21.31
C ASP A 165 25.56 26.88 -21.69
N VAL A 166 24.45 26.22 -21.36
CA VAL A 166 23.09 26.72 -21.59
C VAL A 166 22.41 27.02 -20.27
N LYS A 167 21.83 28.22 -20.14
CA LYS A 167 21.06 28.62 -18.96
C LYS A 167 19.64 28.07 -19.08
N ILE A 168 19.38 26.97 -18.40
CA ILE A 168 18.06 26.32 -18.34
C ILE A 168 17.60 26.31 -16.89
N PRO A 169 16.36 26.79 -16.59
CA PRO A 169 15.80 26.70 -15.24
C PRO A 169 15.70 25.24 -14.79
N SER A 170 16.02 24.98 -13.52
CA SER A 170 15.84 23.68 -12.88
C SER A 170 14.37 23.27 -12.83
N ASN A 171 14.10 21.96 -12.70
CA ASN A 171 12.74 21.47 -12.52
C ASN A 171 12.07 22.07 -11.27
N LYS A 172 12.81 22.27 -10.18
CA LYS A 172 12.31 22.95 -8.97
C LYS A 172 11.87 24.39 -9.26
N GLU A 173 12.70 25.19 -9.93
CA GLU A 173 12.32 26.56 -10.32
C GLU A 173 11.10 26.60 -11.24
N ARG A 174 11.01 25.65 -12.18
CA ARG A 174 9.86 25.57 -13.09
C ARG A 174 8.58 25.16 -12.37
N VAL A 175 8.64 24.18 -11.45
CA VAL A 175 7.49 23.76 -10.64
C VAL A 175 6.99 24.93 -9.79
N MET A 176 7.87 25.61 -9.06
CA MET A 176 7.50 26.76 -8.22
C MET A 176 6.88 27.92 -9.02
N LYS A 177 7.25 28.06 -10.29
CA LYS A 177 6.71 29.09 -11.18
C LYS A 177 5.35 28.73 -11.78
N ASN A 178 5.16 27.48 -12.16
CA ASN A 178 4.02 27.05 -12.99
C ASN A 178 2.93 26.33 -12.21
N LEU A 179 3.25 25.68 -11.09
CA LEU A 179 2.28 25.00 -10.24
C LEU A 179 2.12 25.76 -8.93
N SER A 180 0.87 26.03 -8.54
CA SER A 180 0.59 26.35 -7.14
C SER A 180 0.89 25.11 -6.29
N GLU A 181 1.59 25.31 -5.17
CA GLU A 181 1.75 24.26 -4.16
C GLU A 181 0.34 23.87 -3.69
N ALA A 182 -0.01 22.59 -3.87
CA ALA A 182 -1.21 22.08 -3.25
C ALA A 182 -1.13 22.34 -1.75
N LYS A 183 -2.24 22.73 -1.11
CA LYS A 183 -2.29 22.71 0.35
C LYS A 183 -2.15 21.24 0.73
N GLY A 184 -0.95 20.84 1.11
CA GLY A 184 -0.63 19.46 1.44
C GLY A 184 -1.58 18.90 2.50
N PRO A 185 -1.55 17.57 2.70
CA PRO A 185 -2.42 16.91 3.67
C PRO A 185 -2.30 17.58 5.05
N ARG A 186 -3.44 17.79 5.71
CA ARG A 186 -3.47 18.38 7.06
C ARG A 186 -3.30 17.27 8.08
N ASP A 187 -2.18 17.31 8.80
CA ASP A 187 -1.87 16.39 9.91
C ASP A 187 -1.87 14.89 9.53
N MET A 188 -1.64 14.57 8.26
CA MET A 188 -1.54 13.20 7.72
C MET A 188 -0.30 13.07 6.84
N PHE A 189 0.35 11.90 6.87
CA PHE A 189 1.47 11.60 5.97
C PHE A 189 0.95 11.15 4.60
N TYR A 190 1.53 11.69 3.53
CA TYR A 190 1.26 11.24 2.17
C TYR A 190 2.56 10.80 1.51
N THR A 191 2.72 9.48 1.39
CA THR A 191 3.98 8.85 1.03
C THR A 191 3.91 8.28 -0.38
N PHE A 192 4.91 8.56 -1.22
CA PHE A 192 5.05 7.88 -2.50
C PHE A 192 6.08 6.75 -2.41
N GLY A 193 5.71 5.56 -2.88
CA GLY A 193 6.61 4.45 -3.15
C GLY A 193 7.16 4.50 -4.57
N GLY A 194 8.43 4.12 -4.72
CA GLY A 194 9.11 3.96 -6.00
C GLY A 194 10.29 4.92 -6.21
N ASP A 195 10.93 4.80 -7.37
CA ASP A 195 12.12 5.57 -7.69
C ASP A 195 11.80 7.05 -7.92
N VAL A 196 12.18 7.89 -6.95
CA VAL A 196 12.25 9.35 -7.12
C VAL A 196 13.58 9.74 -7.78
N ASP A 197 13.60 10.81 -8.58
CA ASP A 197 14.83 11.37 -9.12
C ASP A 197 14.83 12.91 -9.08
N GLU A 198 15.88 13.54 -9.60
CA GLU A 198 15.99 15.01 -9.70
C GLU A 198 14.90 15.63 -10.59
N THR A 199 14.28 14.83 -11.46
CA THR A 199 13.18 15.24 -12.32
C THR A 199 11.86 15.19 -11.58
N THR A 200 11.55 14.11 -10.87
CA THR A 200 10.23 13.91 -10.26
C THR A 200 10.08 14.46 -8.85
N ALA A 201 11.16 14.59 -8.08
CA ALA A 201 11.09 15.08 -6.69
C ALA A 201 10.36 16.43 -6.53
N PRO A 202 10.62 17.47 -7.37
CA PRO A 202 9.88 18.72 -7.28
C PRO A 202 8.38 18.57 -7.57
N LEU A 203 8.01 17.69 -8.51
CA LEU A 203 6.61 17.43 -8.83
C LEU A 203 5.91 16.81 -7.63
N TYR A 204 6.46 15.75 -7.04
CA TYR A 204 5.85 15.08 -5.88
C TYR A 204 5.62 16.05 -4.72
N ARG A 205 6.62 16.89 -4.42
CA ARG A 205 6.47 17.94 -3.41
C ARG A 205 5.30 18.86 -3.72
N SER A 206 5.11 19.26 -4.98
CA SER A 206 3.99 20.13 -5.39
C SER A 206 2.61 19.46 -5.32
N LEU A 207 2.56 18.13 -5.29
CA LEU A 207 1.34 17.32 -5.11
C LEU A 207 0.98 17.11 -3.63
N GLY A 208 1.76 17.68 -2.70
CA GLY A 208 1.55 17.53 -1.26
C GLY A 208 2.16 16.26 -0.67
N VAL A 209 2.98 15.52 -1.43
CA VAL A 209 3.71 14.36 -0.91
C VAL A 209 4.66 14.83 0.19
N THR A 210 4.62 14.15 1.34
CA THR A 210 5.42 14.47 2.53
C THR A 210 6.71 13.68 2.54
N SER A 211 6.69 12.44 2.05
CA SER A 211 7.83 11.53 2.05
C SER A 211 7.87 10.57 0.87
N ILE A 212 9.06 10.03 0.64
CA ILE A 212 9.30 8.94 -0.30
C ILE A 212 9.70 7.69 0.47
N GLU A 213 9.13 6.56 0.07
CA GLU A 213 9.49 5.25 0.58
C GLU A 213 10.48 4.54 -0.31
N ASP A 214 11.51 3.96 0.32
CA ASP A 214 12.46 3.08 -0.36
C ASP A 214 12.62 1.75 0.41
N TYR A 215 12.79 0.66 -0.35
CA TYR A 215 13.07 -0.67 0.17
C TYR A 215 14.53 -0.77 0.63
N VAL A 216 14.76 -0.66 1.94
CA VAL A 216 16.08 -0.76 2.56
C VAL A 216 16.27 -2.17 3.11
N THR A 217 16.82 -3.05 2.28
CA THR A 217 17.06 -4.44 2.67
C THR A 217 18.45 -4.62 3.26
N TRP A 218 18.63 -5.69 4.04
CA TRP A 218 19.96 -6.07 4.51
C TRP A 218 20.94 -6.33 3.35
N GLU A 219 20.48 -6.99 2.28
CA GLU A 219 21.24 -7.19 1.04
C GLU A 219 21.73 -5.87 0.45
N THR A 220 20.85 -4.87 0.26
CA THR A 220 21.25 -3.59 -0.34
C THR A 220 22.31 -2.84 0.49
N CYS A 221 22.42 -3.15 1.79
CA CYS A 221 23.33 -2.46 2.70
C CYS A 221 24.61 -3.25 2.99
N GLU A 222 24.61 -4.58 2.89
CA GLU A 222 25.75 -5.44 3.31
C GLU A 222 26.02 -6.62 2.35
N HIS A 223 25.71 -6.48 1.06
CA HIS A 223 25.94 -7.53 0.06
C HIS A 223 27.42 -7.95 -0.11
N GLY A 224 28.37 -7.05 0.18
CA GLY A 224 29.81 -7.27 -0.04
C GLY A 224 30.44 -8.32 0.88
N GLY A 225 29.76 -8.69 1.96
CA GLY A 225 30.26 -9.62 2.98
C GLY A 225 30.03 -9.08 4.39
N GLU A 226 30.15 -9.93 5.41
CA GLU A 226 29.98 -9.51 6.79
C GLU A 226 30.94 -8.35 7.16
N GLY A 227 30.38 -7.29 7.72
CA GLY A 227 31.04 -6.04 8.08
C GLY A 227 31.24 -5.06 6.91
N GLN A 228 30.92 -5.43 5.68
CA GLN A 228 31.17 -4.63 4.48
C GLN A 228 29.93 -3.83 4.08
N TRP A 229 29.66 -2.77 4.84
CA TRP A 229 28.51 -1.90 4.63
C TRP A 229 28.67 -0.94 3.44
N ASP A 230 27.70 -0.90 2.54
CA ASP A 230 27.56 0.11 1.48
C ASP A 230 26.28 0.93 1.67
N TRP A 231 26.47 2.20 2.01
CA TRP A 231 25.40 3.16 2.24
C TRP A 231 25.25 4.19 1.11
N SER A 232 26.05 4.07 0.05
CA SER A 232 26.25 5.13 -0.95
C SER A 232 24.98 5.46 -1.73
N ASN A 233 24.12 4.47 -2.00
CA ASN A 233 22.82 4.67 -2.63
C ASN A 233 21.90 5.53 -1.75
N TRP A 234 21.79 5.15 -0.48
CA TRP A 234 20.90 5.79 0.49
C TRP A 234 21.36 7.20 0.85
N ASP A 235 22.67 7.45 0.92
CA ASP A 235 23.22 8.80 1.12
C ASP A 235 22.83 9.75 -0.02
N LYS A 236 22.90 9.27 -1.27
CA LYS A 236 22.48 10.04 -2.45
C LYS A 236 20.97 10.30 -2.42
N ARG A 237 20.18 9.27 -2.10
CA ARG A 237 18.72 9.37 -1.98
C ARG A 237 18.33 10.41 -0.94
N ILE A 238 18.87 10.35 0.28
CA ILE A 238 18.56 11.31 1.34
C ILE A 238 18.95 12.74 0.93
N LYS A 239 20.09 12.92 0.26
CA LYS A 239 20.48 14.23 -0.25
C LYS A 239 19.45 14.78 -1.24
N LEU A 240 19.01 13.96 -2.21
CA LEU A 240 17.98 14.34 -3.17
C LEU A 240 16.67 14.76 -2.49
N LEU A 241 16.20 13.96 -1.52
CA LEU A 241 14.97 14.24 -0.77
C LEU A 241 15.09 15.56 0.01
N LYS A 242 16.23 15.75 0.69
CA LYS A 242 16.51 16.98 1.45
C LYS A 242 16.52 18.22 0.56
N ASP A 243 17.13 18.15 -0.62
CA ASP A 243 17.21 19.27 -1.56
C ASP A 243 15.82 19.65 -2.14
N ASN A 244 14.82 18.76 -2.00
CA ASN A 244 13.46 18.94 -2.50
C ASN A 244 12.38 18.99 -1.40
N ASP A 245 12.79 19.18 -0.14
CA ASP A 245 11.86 19.36 0.99
C ASP A 245 10.90 18.16 1.19
N LEU A 246 11.40 16.96 0.87
CA LEU A 246 10.74 15.67 1.08
C LEU A 246 11.43 14.92 2.24
N LYS A 247 10.63 14.19 3.02
CA LYS A 247 11.12 13.26 4.03
C LYS A 247 11.29 11.84 3.46
N TRP A 248 11.79 10.94 4.29
CA TRP A 248 12.08 9.56 3.93
C TRP A 248 11.32 8.58 4.80
N VAL A 249 10.77 7.52 4.19
CA VAL A 249 10.22 6.34 4.86
C VAL A 249 11.09 5.15 4.47
N PRO A 250 12.14 4.81 5.24
CA PRO A 250 12.87 3.58 5.02
C PRO A 250 11.97 2.38 5.37
N PHE A 251 11.71 1.53 4.37
CA PHE A 251 11.13 0.22 4.58
C PHE A 251 12.26 -0.75 4.93
N ILE A 252 12.48 -0.97 6.22
CA ILE A 252 13.55 -1.83 6.74
C ILE A 252 13.07 -3.28 6.63
N ILE A 253 13.68 -4.03 5.71
CA ILE A 253 13.23 -5.38 5.37
C ILE A 253 14.31 -6.42 5.68
N LEU A 254 13.94 -7.45 6.44
CA LEU A 254 14.73 -8.67 6.64
C LEU A 254 13.78 -9.83 6.93
N GLY A 255 13.93 -10.93 6.19
CA GLY A 255 13.07 -12.12 6.30
C GLY A 255 12.74 -12.69 4.92
N PRO A 256 12.18 -11.88 4.00
CA PRO A 256 12.04 -12.27 2.60
C PRO A 256 13.36 -12.69 1.97
N ALA A 257 13.31 -13.64 1.04
CA ALA A 257 14.49 -14.21 0.41
C ALA A 257 15.38 -13.15 -0.26
N TYR A 258 14.80 -12.14 -0.93
CA TYR A 258 15.55 -11.08 -1.61
C TYR A 258 16.25 -10.10 -0.66
N SER A 259 15.83 -10.08 0.60
CA SER A 259 16.28 -9.09 1.57
C SER A 259 17.55 -9.48 2.30
N THR A 260 17.88 -10.78 2.34
CA THR A 260 19.05 -11.30 3.04
C THR A 260 20.30 -11.28 2.15
N PRO A 261 21.52 -11.18 2.70
CA PRO A 261 22.71 -11.30 1.88
C PRO A 261 23.05 -12.71 1.43
N ASN A 262 23.67 -12.85 0.25
CA ASN A 262 24.14 -14.14 -0.27
C ASN A 262 25.03 -14.90 0.72
N TRP A 263 25.95 -14.19 1.39
CA TRP A 263 26.86 -14.79 2.36
C TRP A 263 26.15 -15.32 3.60
N PHE A 264 25.03 -14.71 4.01
CA PHE A 264 24.20 -15.20 5.11
C PHE A 264 23.39 -16.42 4.68
N ARG A 265 22.72 -16.37 3.52
CA ARG A 265 21.96 -17.50 2.95
C ARG A 265 22.81 -18.75 2.74
N ALA A 266 24.09 -18.58 2.41
CA ALA A 266 25.03 -19.67 2.22
C ALA A 266 25.62 -20.23 3.54
N SER A 267 25.34 -19.58 4.68
CA SER A 267 25.87 -20.00 6.00
C SER A 267 24.96 -21.02 6.70
N ASP A 268 25.48 -21.64 7.76
CA ASP A 268 24.74 -22.54 8.65
C ASP A 268 23.74 -21.80 9.58
N GLN A 269 23.71 -20.46 9.53
CA GLN A 269 22.80 -19.64 10.31
C GLN A 269 21.48 -19.37 9.58
N HIS A 270 21.42 -19.65 8.28
CA HIS A 270 20.19 -19.62 7.51
C HIS A 270 19.31 -20.81 7.88
N VAL A 271 18.06 -20.53 8.25
CA VAL A 271 17.04 -21.57 8.46
C VAL A 271 15.83 -21.16 7.63
N PRO A 272 15.59 -21.80 6.47
CA PRO A 272 14.46 -21.46 5.62
C PRO A 272 13.14 -21.89 6.26
N CYS A 273 12.05 -21.20 5.93
CA CYS A 273 10.72 -21.75 6.17
C CYS A 273 10.48 -22.96 5.26
N ARG A 274 9.72 -23.93 5.75
CA ARG A 274 9.43 -25.18 5.05
C ARG A 274 7.94 -25.40 4.92
N CYS A 275 7.51 -25.76 3.72
CA CYS A 275 6.11 -25.92 3.35
C CYS A 275 5.54 -27.25 3.90
N LEU A 276 4.40 -27.22 4.61
CA LEU A 276 3.69 -28.44 5.07
C LEU A 276 3.04 -29.22 3.92
N GLU A 277 2.63 -28.53 2.85
CA GLU A 277 1.96 -29.13 1.70
C GLU A 277 2.92 -29.94 0.82
N HIS A 278 4.18 -29.52 0.72
CA HIS A 278 5.15 -30.12 -0.20
C HIS A 278 6.38 -30.70 0.47
N GLU A 279 6.66 -30.33 1.72
CA GLU A 279 7.91 -30.64 2.43
C GLU A 279 9.13 -30.13 1.62
N ILE A 280 9.04 -28.90 1.12
CA ILE A 280 10.09 -28.23 0.36
C ILE A 280 10.45 -26.93 1.08
N ASP A 281 11.75 -26.68 1.20
CA ASP A 281 12.27 -25.45 1.77
C ASP A 281 12.08 -24.28 0.80
N SER A 282 11.71 -23.13 1.34
CA SER A 282 11.79 -21.85 0.63
C SER A 282 13.23 -21.31 0.69
N LYS A 283 13.41 -20.05 0.28
CA LYS A 283 14.57 -19.21 0.64
C LYS A 283 14.21 -18.07 1.59
N ILE A 284 12.92 -17.93 1.93
CA ILE A 284 12.44 -17.02 2.96
C ILE A 284 12.86 -17.56 4.33
N GLU A 285 13.28 -16.69 5.23
CA GLU A 285 13.64 -17.11 6.59
C GLU A 285 12.44 -17.67 7.36
N SER A 286 12.68 -18.76 8.06
CA SER A 286 11.82 -19.17 9.17
C SER A 286 11.94 -18.12 10.27
N ARG A 287 10.81 -17.53 10.69
CA ARG A 287 10.81 -16.66 11.87
C ARG A 287 11.16 -17.38 13.17
N TRP A 288 11.12 -18.72 13.18
CA TRP A 288 11.60 -19.53 14.30
C TRP A 288 13.12 -19.78 14.25
N ASN A 289 13.83 -19.24 13.26
CA ASN A 289 15.28 -19.30 13.18
C ASN A 289 15.93 -18.66 14.43
N PRO A 290 16.60 -19.43 15.30
CA PRO A 290 17.18 -18.91 16.54
C PRO A 290 18.36 -17.95 16.28
N ASN A 291 18.96 -18.00 15.08
CA ASN A 291 20.09 -17.16 14.72
C ASN A 291 19.66 -15.80 14.16
N LEU A 292 18.43 -15.67 13.63
CA LEU A 292 17.99 -14.48 12.91
C LEU A 292 17.87 -13.22 13.79
N PRO A 293 17.36 -13.27 15.04
CA PRO A 293 17.14 -12.08 15.86
C PRO A 293 18.37 -11.17 16.04
N LYS A 294 19.56 -11.76 16.23
CA LYS A 294 20.79 -10.97 16.42
C LYS A 294 21.20 -10.19 15.16
N TRP A 295 20.92 -10.73 13.97
CA TRP A 295 21.24 -10.08 12.70
C TRP A 295 20.29 -8.92 12.42
N ILE A 296 19.00 -9.09 12.74
CA ILE A 296 18.00 -8.02 12.67
C ILE A 296 18.36 -6.88 13.63
N ASP A 297 18.65 -7.16 14.91
CA ASP A 297 19.06 -6.13 15.89
C ASP A 297 20.32 -5.40 15.42
N ARG A 298 21.30 -6.12 14.82
CA ARG A 298 22.51 -5.51 14.25
C ARG A 298 22.20 -4.60 13.08
N PHE A 299 21.43 -5.08 12.10
CA PHE A 299 21.11 -4.32 10.90
C PHE A 299 20.35 -3.02 11.25
N ILE A 300 19.31 -3.11 12.07
CA ILE A 300 18.56 -1.93 12.55
C ILE A 300 19.51 -0.99 13.32
N GLY A 301 20.39 -1.53 14.16
CA GLY A 301 21.37 -0.76 14.91
C GLY A 301 22.36 0.02 14.02
N GLU A 302 22.95 -0.62 13.01
CA GLU A 302 23.87 0.04 12.07
C GLU A 302 23.15 1.08 11.20
N PHE A 303 21.94 0.76 10.73
CA PHE A 303 21.09 1.71 10.01
C PHE A 303 20.79 2.94 10.87
N ALA A 304 20.37 2.74 12.12
CA ALA A 304 20.03 3.82 13.05
C ALA A 304 21.25 4.68 13.44
N LYS A 305 22.44 4.08 13.58
CA LYS A 305 23.70 4.83 13.82
C LYS A 305 23.96 5.84 12.71
N ARG A 306 23.66 5.49 11.47
CA ARG A 306 23.87 6.35 10.31
C ARG A 306 22.75 7.37 10.11
N TYR A 307 21.50 6.93 10.14
CA TYR A 307 20.36 7.73 9.69
C TYR A 307 19.40 8.17 10.79
N GLY A 308 19.43 7.55 11.96
CA GLY A 308 18.46 7.78 13.03
C GLY A 308 18.45 9.22 13.57
N LYS A 309 19.54 9.97 13.40
CA LYS A 309 19.66 11.39 13.79
C LYS A 309 19.72 12.35 12.60
N SER A 310 19.43 11.89 11.39
CA SER A 310 19.50 12.69 10.17
C SER A 310 18.45 13.82 10.12
N GLY A 311 17.34 13.67 10.87
CA GLY A 311 16.17 14.54 10.76
C GLY A 311 15.35 14.34 9.48
N MET A 312 15.68 13.31 8.69
CA MET A 312 15.07 13.05 7.38
C MET A 312 13.96 12.00 7.41
N ILE A 313 13.93 11.14 8.43
CA ILE A 313 12.94 10.06 8.54
C ILE A 313 11.59 10.63 9.01
N GLU A 314 10.53 10.41 8.25
CA GLU A 314 9.14 10.71 8.64
C GLU A 314 8.56 9.57 9.48
N SER A 315 8.74 8.34 9.01
CA SER A 315 8.38 7.12 9.72
C SER A 315 9.30 5.97 9.28
N VAL A 316 9.36 4.89 10.07
CA VAL A 316 10.02 3.63 9.70
C VAL A 316 8.94 2.61 9.40
N LEU A 317 9.05 1.92 8.27
CA LEU A 317 8.18 0.77 7.94
C LEU A 317 8.98 -0.52 8.14
N LEU A 318 8.34 -1.55 8.68
CA LEU A 318 8.97 -2.84 9.00
C LEU A 318 8.48 -3.94 8.07
N GLY A 319 9.42 -4.59 7.40
CA GLY A 319 9.19 -5.71 6.51
C GLY A 319 9.77 -6.99 7.10
N ILE A 320 8.91 -7.82 7.69
CA ILE A 320 9.34 -8.83 8.68
C ILE A 320 9.30 -10.27 8.15
N GLN A 321 8.54 -10.55 7.09
CA GLN A 321 8.43 -11.89 6.49
C GLN A 321 7.75 -11.85 5.10
N GLY A 322 7.26 -12.99 4.62
CA GLY A 322 6.51 -13.10 3.37
C GLY A 322 7.36 -12.93 2.11
N ASP A 323 6.67 -12.74 0.98
CA ASP A 323 7.30 -12.54 -0.32
C ASP A 323 7.79 -11.11 -0.52
N TYR A 324 7.05 -10.13 0.03
CA TYR A 324 7.28 -8.69 -0.19
C TYR A 324 7.69 -7.93 1.07
N GLY A 325 7.70 -8.56 2.25
CA GLY A 325 8.00 -7.92 3.54
C GLY A 325 6.80 -7.86 4.49
N GLU A 326 5.59 -8.14 4.01
CA GLU A 326 4.37 -8.09 4.81
C GLU A 326 4.41 -9.08 6.00
N ALA A 327 3.73 -8.76 7.09
CA ALA A 327 3.53 -9.61 8.26
C ALA A 327 2.53 -10.76 8.00
N ILE A 328 2.77 -11.49 6.92
CA ILE A 328 2.09 -12.71 6.47
C ILE A 328 3.13 -13.72 5.98
N TYR A 329 2.72 -14.99 5.86
CA TYR A 329 3.55 -16.01 5.20
C TYR A 329 3.46 -15.90 3.67
N SER A 330 4.32 -16.65 2.97
CA SER A 330 4.41 -16.61 1.51
C SER A 330 3.09 -17.01 0.82
N VAL A 331 2.80 -16.34 -0.30
CA VAL A 331 1.56 -16.48 -1.07
C VAL A 331 1.82 -16.63 -2.58
N THR A 332 2.62 -15.74 -3.19
CA THR A 332 2.74 -15.67 -4.68
C THR A 332 4.09 -15.17 -5.20
N GLY A 333 5.15 -15.20 -4.39
CA GLY A 333 6.50 -14.72 -4.77
C GLY A 333 6.90 -14.92 -6.25
N GLY A 334 7.50 -13.90 -6.84
CA GLY A 334 7.89 -13.92 -8.25
C GLY A 334 8.48 -12.61 -8.75
N GLY A 335 8.85 -12.58 -10.04
CA GLY A 335 9.38 -11.38 -10.70
C GLY A 335 10.67 -10.88 -10.06
N TRP A 336 10.66 -9.61 -9.62
CA TRP A 336 11.84 -8.95 -9.05
C TRP A 336 12.32 -9.57 -7.74
N THR A 337 11.44 -10.26 -7.00
CA THR A 337 11.80 -10.96 -5.75
C THR A 337 12.79 -12.12 -5.99
N PHE A 338 12.92 -12.61 -7.24
CA PHE A 338 13.90 -13.63 -7.63
C PHE A 338 15.23 -13.05 -8.12
N SER A 339 15.33 -11.73 -8.32
CA SER A 339 16.53 -11.11 -8.92
C SER A 339 17.79 -11.30 -8.08
N VAL A 340 17.64 -11.41 -6.76
CA VAL A 340 18.75 -11.61 -5.82
C VAL A 340 18.95 -13.10 -5.48
N PRO A 341 17.93 -13.83 -4.96
CA PRO A 341 18.14 -15.19 -4.48
C PRO A 341 18.00 -16.26 -5.58
N GLY A 342 17.60 -15.88 -6.80
CA GLY A 342 17.10 -16.81 -7.82
C GLY A 342 15.72 -17.36 -7.45
N GLU A 343 15.15 -18.21 -8.31
CA GLU A 343 13.85 -18.86 -8.05
C GLU A 343 13.89 -19.69 -6.75
N TYR A 344 12.75 -19.71 -6.05
CA TYR A 344 12.56 -20.47 -4.81
C TYR A 344 11.10 -20.89 -4.63
N HIS A 345 10.87 -21.91 -3.81
CA HIS A 345 9.54 -22.44 -3.52
C HIS A 345 8.70 -21.43 -2.73
N ASN A 346 7.56 -21.05 -3.29
CA ASN A 346 6.58 -20.12 -2.73
C ASN A 346 5.19 -20.47 -3.27
N HIS A 347 4.16 -20.23 -2.46
CA HIS A 347 2.72 -20.35 -2.76
C HIS A 347 1.93 -20.12 -1.46
N GLU A 348 0.63 -19.86 -1.57
CA GLU A 348 -0.28 -19.86 -0.43
C GLU A 348 -0.27 -21.23 0.27
N GLY A 349 0.09 -21.27 1.55
CA GLY A 349 0.20 -22.52 2.30
C GLY A 349 0.69 -22.31 3.73
N TYR A 350 1.01 -23.40 4.42
CA TYR A 350 1.50 -23.36 5.80
C TYR A 350 3.03 -23.56 5.85
N TRP A 351 3.74 -22.47 6.12
CA TRP A 351 5.21 -22.38 6.05
C TRP A 351 5.85 -22.64 7.42
N CYS A 352 5.57 -23.80 8.01
CA CYS A 352 5.92 -24.13 9.39
C CYS A 352 6.42 -25.58 9.61
N ASP A 353 6.85 -26.27 8.56
CA ASP A 353 7.35 -27.65 8.67
C ASP A 353 8.81 -27.75 9.15
N ASP A 354 9.43 -26.65 9.58
CA ASP A 354 10.78 -26.68 10.12
C ASP A 354 10.78 -27.19 11.60
N PRO A 355 11.90 -27.76 12.08
CA PRO A 355 11.96 -28.33 13.44
C PRO A 355 11.73 -27.31 14.57
N TYR A 356 12.07 -26.03 14.36
CA TYR A 356 11.89 -24.98 15.37
C TYR A 356 10.42 -24.54 15.46
N ALA A 357 9.73 -24.49 14.33
CA ALA A 357 8.29 -24.30 14.26
C ALA A 357 7.54 -25.42 15.00
N LEU A 358 7.87 -26.69 14.74
CA LEU A 358 7.24 -27.82 15.44
C LEU A 358 7.50 -27.79 16.95
N ALA A 359 8.70 -27.39 17.38
CA ALA A 359 9.01 -27.21 18.80
C ALA A 359 8.17 -26.09 19.43
N SER A 360 7.99 -24.96 18.73
CA SER A 360 7.11 -23.87 19.15
C SER A 360 5.65 -24.33 19.27
N PHE A 361 5.15 -25.09 18.30
CA PHE A 361 3.78 -25.63 18.34
C PHE A 361 3.56 -26.53 19.56
N ARG A 362 4.49 -27.45 19.82
CA ARG A 362 4.42 -28.32 21.01
C ARG A 362 4.41 -27.53 22.32
N LYS A 363 5.17 -26.42 22.38
CA LYS A 363 5.16 -25.53 23.54
C LYS A 363 3.79 -24.86 23.72
N PHE A 364 3.19 -24.37 22.64
CA PHE A 364 1.83 -23.82 22.66
C PHE A 364 0.80 -24.84 23.17
N VAL A 365 0.80 -26.04 22.61
CA VAL A 365 -0.12 -27.12 23.01
C VAL A 365 0.11 -27.52 24.48
N SER A 366 1.36 -27.64 24.90
CA SER A 366 1.71 -27.95 26.29
C SER A 366 1.23 -26.85 27.24
N ALA A 367 1.35 -25.58 26.87
CA ALA A 367 0.87 -24.47 27.69
C ALA A 367 -0.66 -24.44 27.79
N LYS A 368 -1.36 -24.73 26.68
CA LYS A 368 -2.82 -24.72 26.62
C LYS A 368 -3.47 -25.89 27.36
N TYR A 369 -2.91 -27.08 27.27
CA TYR A 369 -3.56 -28.32 27.76
C TYR A 369 -2.89 -29.00 28.95
N GLY A 370 -1.61 -28.73 29.20
CA GLY A 370 -0.82 -29.28 30.31
C GLY A 370 -0.51 -30.78 30.25
N ALA A 371 -1.38 -31.62 29.67
CA ALA A 371 -1.25 -33.08 29.61
C ALA A 371 -1.74 -33.67 28.29
N VAL A 372 -1.07 -34.73 27.81
CA VAL A 372 -1.38 -35.37 26.52
C VAL A 372 -2.78 -36.00 26.49
N ASP A 373 -3.27 -36.52 27.61
CA ASP A 373 -4.62 -37.10 27.69
C ASP A 373 -5.71 -36.05 27.43
N THR A 374 -5.49 -34.81 27.90
CA THR A 374 -6.38 -33.68 27.62
C THR A 374 -6.36 -33.35 26.13
N VAL A 375 -5.18 -33.30 25.51
CA VAL A 375 -5.02 -33.06 24.06
C VAL A 375 -5.75 -34.15 23.26
N ASN A 376 -5.48 -35.43 23.56
CA ASN A 376 -6.09 -36.57 22.88
C ASN A 376 -7.62 -36.56 22.99
N LYS A 377 -8.16 -36.28 24.17
CA LYS A 377 -9.60 -36.15 24.39
C LYS A 377 -10.20 -34.98 23.61
N THR A 378 -9.50 -33.84 23.56
CA THR A 378 -10.01 -32.61 22.94
C THR A 378 -9.97 -32.71 21.42
N TRP A 379 -8.91 -33.30 20.87
CA TRP A 379 -8.63 -33.36 19.45
C TRP A 379 -9.06 -34.66 18.77
N GLY A 380 -9.58 -35.64 19.53
CA GLY A 380 -9.84 -36.98 19.00
C GLY A 380 -8.56 -37.68 18.52
N ALA A 381 -7.43 -37.41 19.19
CA ALA A 381 -6.10 -37.88 18.81
C ALA A 381 -5.60 -39.00 19.73
N SER A 382 -4.40 -39.52 19.43
CA SER A 382 -3.79 -40.64 20.18
C SER A 382 -2.27 -40.48 20.32
N PHE A 383 -1.81 -39.26 20.64
CA PHE A 383 -0.40 -39.00 20.89
C PHE A 383 0.06 -39.70 22.18
N PRO A 384 1.24 -40.35 22.18
CA PRO A 384 1.77 -41.03 23.36
C PRO A 384 2.38 -40.08 24.40
N SER A 385 2.75 -38.86 24.00
CA SER A 385 3.27 -37.80 24.89
C SER A 385 3.16 -36.42 24.22
N LEU A 386 3.37 -35.34 24.98
CA LEU A 386 3.33 -33.97 24.44
C LEU A 386 4.45 -33.71 23.42
N GLU A 387 5.60 -34.36 23.58
CA GLU A 387 6.74 -34.29 22.64
C GLU A 387 6.45 -34.98 21.31
N LYS A 388 5.36 -35.77 21.23
CA LYS A 388 4.90 -36.45 20.02
C LYS A 388 3.69 -35.81 19.39
N VAL A 389 3.17 -34.72 19.96
CA VAL A 389 2.17 -33.88 19.30
C VAL A 389 2.74 -33.37 17.97
N ASP A 390 1.89 -33.31 16.95
CA ASP A 390 2.24 -32.89 15.60
C ASP A 390 1.11 -32.08 14.97
N PHE A 391 1.43 -31.38 13.88
CA PHE A 391 0.48 -30.59 13.09
C PHE A 391 -0.71 -31.44 12.62
N PRO A 392 -1.79 -30.83 12.09
CA PRO A 392 -2.94 -31.57 11.56
C PRO A 392 -2.59 -32.61 10.48
N GLY A 393 -1.52 -32.38 9.71
CA GLY A 393 -0.96 -33.32 8.75
C GLY A 393 0.13 -32.67 7.89
N ARG A 394 0.69 -33.46 6.97
CA ARG A 394 1.59 -33.02 5.87
C ARG A 394 1.06 -33.58 4.55
N LYS A 395 1.29 -32.89 3.42
CA LYS A 395 0.88 -33.36 2.08
C LYS A 395 -0.59 -33.82 2.05
N ASP A 396 -0.85 -35.06 1.63
CA ASP A 396 -2.19 -35.64 1.54
C ASP A 396 -2.88 -35.74 2.90
N ASP A 397 -2.15 -35.98 4.01
CA ASP A 397 -2.76 -36.03 5.35
C ASP A 397 -3.35 -34.67 5.75
N LEU A 398 -2.67 -33.57 5.38
CA LEU A 398 -3.18 -32.21 5.63
C LEU A 398 -4.43 -31.94 4.79
N LYS A 399 -4.43 -32.36 3.52
CA LYS A 399 -5.59 -32.24 2.63
C LYS A 399 -6.78 -33.03 3.16
N ASP A 400 -6.56 -34.27 3.59
CA ASP A 400 -7.57 -35.14 4.17
C ASP A 400 -8.09 -34.60 5.50
N PHE A 401 -7.22 -33.99 6.32
CA PHE A 401 -7.64 -33.30 7.54
C PHE A 401 -8.56 -32.12 7.23
N LYS A 402 -8.18 -31.25 6.29
CA LYS A 402 -9.01 -30.09 5.89
C LYS A 402 -10.36 -30.54 5.32
N ALA A 403 -10.41 -31.63 4.56
CA ALA A 403 -11.68 -32.17 4.06
C ALA A 403 -12.65 -32.58 5.18
N LYS A 404 -12.12 -33.03 6.34
CA LYS A 404 -12.94 -33.37 7.51
C LYS A 404 -13.58 -32.16 8.18
N LEU A 405 -13.09 -30.93 7.99
CA LEU A 405 -13.70 -29.73 8.57
C LEU A 405 -15.17 -29.57 8.13
N ALA A 406 -15.49 -29.96 6.89
CA ALA A 406 -16.85 -29.93 6.37
C ALA A 406 -17.84 -30.85 7.12
N SER A 407 -17.34 -31.83 7.88
CA SER A 407 -18.20 -32.70 8.70
C SER A 407 -18.82 -31.99 9.90
N GLY A 408 -18.23 -30.86 10.33
CA GLY A 408 -18.63 -30.16 11.55
C GLY A 408 -18.23 -30.87 12.85
N ASP A 409 -17.39 -31.91 12.80
CA ASP A 409 -16.93 -32.63 13.99
C ASP A 409 -16.24 -31.67 14.99
N PRO A 410 -16.73 -31.56 16.23
CA PRO A 410 -16.19 -30.68 17.25
C PRO A 410 -14.69 -30.86 17.55
N GLN A 411 -14.21 -32.10 17.57
CA GLN A 411 -12.81 -32.40 17.87
C GLN A 411 -11.90 -31.96 16.71
N VAL A 412 -12.36 -32.15 15.46
CA VAL A 412 -11.65 -31.70 14.25
C VAL A 412 -11.63 -30.17 14.20
N ARG A 413 -12.77 -29.50 14.46
CA ARG A 413 -12.88 -28.04 14.55
C ARG A 413 -11.89 -27.48 15.56
N ARG A 414 -11.91 -28.00 16.80
CA ARG A 414 -11.03 -27.51 17.87
C ARG A 414 -9.56 -27.69 17.53
N ARG A 415 -9.14 -28.86 17.05
CA ARG A 415 -7.74 -29.09 16.63
C ARG A 415 -7.30 -28.15 15.51
N TRP A 416 -8.18 -27.85 14.56
CA TRP A 416 -7.87 -26.90 13.49
C TRP A 416 -7.73 -25.47 14.00
N LEU A 417 -8.68 -25.02 14.82
CA LEU A 417 -8.62 -23.69 15.43
C LEU A 417 -7.34 -23.53 16.25
N ASP A 418 -6.96 -24.52 17.07
CA ASP A 418 -5.73 -24.46 17.84
C ASP A 418 -4.46 -24.36 16.98
N PHE A 419 -4.42 -25.06 15.84
CA PHE A 419 -3.32 -24.96 14.89
C PHE A 419 -3.24 -23.56 14.26
N ILE A 420 -4.37 -23.01 13.81
CA ILE A 420 -4.41 -21.68 13.19
C ILE A 420 -4.17 -20.57 14.21
N ASP A 421 -4.71 -20.68 15.42
CA ASP A 421 -4.47 -19.75 16.52
C ASP A 421 -2.97 -19.69 16.84
N TRP A 422 -2.33 -20.85 17.01
CA TRP A 422 -0.88 -20.90 17.19
C TRP A 422 -0.13 -20.27 16.03
N TYR A 423 -0.53 -20.54 14.78
CA TYR A 423 0.14 -20.05 13.58
C TYR A 423 0.02 -18.54 13.39
N ARG A 424 -1.12 -17.96 13.80
CA ARG A 424 -1.36 -16.51 13.84
C ARG A 424 -0.65 -15.83 15.01
N GLU A 425 -0.79 -16.34 16.22
CA GLU A 425 -0.16 -15.81 17.44
C GLU A 425 1.36 -15.69 17.24
N SER A 426 1.94 -16.77 16.77
CA SER A 426 3.25 -16.86 16.16
C SER A 426 3.73 -15.66 15.30
N MET A 427 2.96 -15.23 14.30
CA MET A 427 3.30 -14.08 13.46
C MET A 427 3.15 -12.78 14.26
N THR A 428 2.14 -12.69 15.10
CA THR A 428 1.93 -11.55 16.01
C THR A 428 3.08 -11.39 17.01
N GLU A 429 3.59 -12.47 17.61
CA GLU A 429 4.76 -12.46 18.49
C GLU A 429 6.01 -11.97 17.76
N TRP A 430 6.17 -12.38 16.49
CA TRP A 430 7.27 -11.92 15.65
C TRP A 430 7.15 -10.42 15.34
N ALA A 431 5.95 -9.94 15.04
CA ALA A 431 5.67 -8.52 14.88
C ALA A 431 5.92 -7.72 16.18
N ASP A 432 5.45 -8.19 17.34
CA ASP A 432 5.72 -7.58 18.66
C ASP A 432 7.24 -7.41 18.86
N TRP A 433 8.01 -8.48 18.63
CA TRP A 433 9.46 -8.47 18.79
C TRP A 433 10.16 -7.49 17.83
N TRP A 434 9.76 -7.46 16.56
CA TRP A 434 10.32 -6.54 15.57
C TRP A 434 10.07 -5.08 15.89
N ILE A 435 8.83 -4.74 16.28
CA ILE A 435 8.44 -3.39 16.67
C ILE A 435 9.23 -2.97 17.91
N SER A 436 9.31 -3.85 18.92
CA SER A 436 10.07 -3.62 20.14
C SER A 436 11.57 -3.36 19.88
N THR A 437 12.18 -4.21 19.05
CA THR A 437 13.59 -4.11 18.66
C THR A 437 13.86 -2.82 17.88
N THR A 438 12.95 -2.43 16.99
CA THR A 438 13.06 -1.16 16.25
C THR A 438 12.92 0.04 17.19
N ARG A 439 11.96 0.00 18.12
CA ARG A 439 11.69 1.08 19.09
C ARG A 439 12.90 1.39 19.98
N LYS A 440 13.75 0.40 20.30
CA LYS A 440 15.04 0.59 20.99
C LYS A 440 15.95 1.61 20.28
N TYR A 441 15.98 1.58 18.95
CA TYR A 441 16.84 2.47 18.14
C TYR A 441 16.12 3.74 17.67
N PHE A 442 14.79 3.68 17.55
CA PHE A 442 13.93 4.76 17.08
C PHE A 442 12.88 5.12 18.15
N PRO A 443 13.27 5.68 19.31
CA PRO A 443 12.36 5.87 20.44
C PRO A 443 11.21 6.85 20.17
N ASN A 444 11.42 7.83 19.28
CA ASN A 444 10.47 8.92 19.03
C ASN A 444 9.97 9.00 17.58
N THR A 445 10.39 8.07 16.72
CA THR A 445 9.99 8.04 15.30
C THR A 445 8.73 7.17 15.16
N PRO A 446 7.71 7.56 14.37
CA PRO A 446 6.62 6.66 14.04
C PRO A 446 7.15 5.36 13.41
N ILE A 447 6.66 4.21 13.87
CA ILE A 447 7.01 2.89 13.35
C ILE A 447 5.71 2.25 12.85
N TYR A 448 5.71 1.75 11.62
CA TYR A 448 4.61 0.99 11.04
C TYR A 448 5.06 -0.45 10.79
N LEU A 449 4.22 -1.41 11.16
CA LEU A 449 4.30 -2.78 10.66
C LEU A 449 3.62 -2.84 9.29
N CYS A 450 4.32 -3.31 8.26
CA CYS A 450 3.68 -3.63 6.98
C CYS A 450 2.93 -4.96 7.09
N THR A 451 1.68 -5.00 6.66
CA THR A 451 0.87 -6.22 6.57
C THR A 451 -0.03 -6.14 5.33
N GLY A 452 -0.64 -7.25 4.94
CA GLY A 452 -1.45 -7.29 3.73
C GLY A 452 -2.23 -8.58 3.60
N GLY A 453 -2.84 -8.78 2.42
CA GLY A 453 -3.70 -9.92 2.15
C GLY A 453 -5.07 -9.79 2.84
N ASP A 454 -5.81 -10.89 2.90
CA ASP A 454 -7.19 -10.90 3.41
C ASP A 454 -7.33 -11.66 4.74
N ALA A 455 -6.20 -12.05 5.35
CA ALA A 455 -6.09 -12.84 6.58
C ALA A 455 -6.78 -14.23 6.56
N ILE A 456 -6.86 -14.86 5.38
CA ILE A 456 -7.10 -16.33 5.30
C ILE A 456 -6.14 -17.09 6.23
N PRO A 457 -6.53 -18.27 6.74
CA PRO A 457 -5.67 -19.04 7.65
C PRO A 457 -4.22 -19.26 7.16
N PRO A 458 -3.93 -19.54 5.88
CA PRO A 458 -2.55 -19.66 5.36
C PRO A 458 -1.70 -18.38 5.47
N HIS A 459 -2.31 -17.19 5.46
CA HIS A 459 -1.56 -15.93 5.64
C HIS A 459 -0.95 -15.83 7.04
N GLY A 460 -1.54 -16.50 8.03
CA GLY A 460 -1.08 -16.46 9.42
C GLY A 460 -1.11 -15.07 10.04
N SER A 461 -1.82 -14.10 9.45
CA SER A 461 -2.08 -12.81 10.06
C SER A 461 -3.35 -12.84 10.91
N ASN A 462 -3.33 -12.04 11.96
CA ASN A 462 -4.51 -11.55 12.66
C ASN A 462 -4.33 -10.04 12.79
N PHE A 463 -5.09 -9.28 12.01
CA PHE A 463 -4.89 -7.83 11.91
C PHE A 463 -5.22 -7.10 13.22
N ALA A 464 -6.21 -7.57 13.98
CA ALA A 464 -6.52 -6.96 15.27
C ALA A 464 -5.40 -7.17 16.29
N GLU A 465 -4.88 -8.39 16.39
CA GLU A 465 -3.77 -8.68 17.31
C GLU A 465 -2.47 -8.00 16.89
N GLN A 466 -2.20 -7.85 15.60
CA GLN A 466 -1.09 -7.03 15.08
C GLN A 466 -1.22 -5.56 15.51
N CYS A 467 -2.44 -4.99 15.46
CA CYS A 467 -2.70 -3.65 15.98
C CYS A 467 -2.50 -3.58 17.50
N ARG A 468 -2.96 -4.60 18.25
CA ARG A 468 -2.80 -4.65 19.72
C ARG A 468 -1.33 -4.62 20.13
N VAL A 469 -0.47 -5.41 19.49
CA VAL A 469 0.97 -5.41 19.81
C VAL A 469 1.68 -4.16 19.31
N ALA A 470 1.24 -3.55 18.21
CA ALA A 470 1.76 -2.26 17.77
C ALA A 470 1.45 -1.14 18.77
N ALA A 471 0.23 -1.11 19.31
CA ALA A 471 -0.20 -0.11 20.29
C ALA A 471 0.66 -0.08 21.55
N LYS A 472 1.11 -1.25 22.04
CA LYS A 472 2.04 -1.40 23.18
C LYS A 472 3.30 -0.53 23.06
N TYR A 473 3.75 -0.25 21.84
CA TYR A 473 4.94 0.54 21.54
C TYR A 473 4.67 1.89 20.90
N LYS A 474 3.42 2.37 20.96
CA LYS A 474 2.97 3.58 20.25
C LYS A 474 3.39 3.52 18.78
N ALA A 475 3.17 2.37 18.16
CA ALA A 475 3.44 2.09 16.77
C ALA A 475 2.10 1.89 16.04
N GLY A 476 2.19 1.64 14.74
CA GLY A 476 1.03 1.43 13.90
C GLY A 476 1.17 0.29 12.92
N VAL A 477 0.13 0.10 12.12
CA VAL A 477 0.05 -0.92 11.07
C VAL A 477 -0.31 -0.25 9.75
N ARG A 478 0.46 -0.55 8.69
CA ARG A 478 0.10 -0.17 7.33
C ARG A 478 -0.35 -1.41 6.57
N ILE A 479 -1.54 -1.35 6.00
CA ILE A 479 -2.18 -2.48 5.30
C ILE A 479 -2.16 -2.27 3.77
N THR A 480 -1.65 -3.26 3.06
CA THR A 480 -1.41 -3.25 1.61
C THR A 480 -2.48 -4.04 0.86
N ASN A 481 -3.57 -3.38 0.49
CA ASN A 481 -4.73 -4.05 -0.11
C ASN A 481 -5.55 -3.21 -1.09
N GLU A 482 -5.37 -1.89 -1.12
CA GLU A 482 -6.26 -1.01 -1.87
C GLU A 482 -6.02 -1.07 -3.40
N ALA A 483 -7.05 -0.68 -4.15
CA ALA A 483 -7.05 -0.46 -5.59
C ALA A 483 -8.15 0.56 -5.95
N SER A 484 -8.80 0.45 -7.11
CA SER A 484 -9.80 1.45 -7.55
C SER A 484 -11.19 1.34 -6.92
N ASN A 485 -11.57 0.21 -6.31
CA ASN A 485 -12.94 -0.01 -5.84
C ASN A 485 -13.09 0.31 -4.35
N TYR A 486 -13.82 1.38 -4.01
CA TYR A 486 -13.99 1.82 -2.62
C TYR A 486 -14.52 0.72 -1.70
N ALA A 487 -15.63 0.05 -2.05
CA ALA A 487 -16.22 -0.96 -1.18
C ALA A 487 -15.25 -2.10 -0.87
N SER A 488 -14.46 -2.52 -1.86
CA SER A 488 -13.42 -3.56 -1.69
C SER A 488 -12.25 -3.07 -0.85
N ASN A 489 -11.79 -1.84 -1.07
CA ASN A 489 -10.75 -1.22 -0.23
C ASN A 489 -11.20 -1.16 1.23
N PHE A 490 -12.41 -0.63 1.45
CA PHE A 490 -13.00 -0.47 2.77
C PHE A 490 -13.03 -1.79 3.54
N VAL A 491 -13.64 -2.85 3.00
CA VAL A 491 -13.86 -4.08 3.80
C VAL A 491 -12.58 -4.78 4.19
N ILE A 492 -11.51 -4.63 3.39
CA ILE A 492 -10.23 -5.24 3.73
C ILE A 492 -9.47 -4.37 4.74
N THR A 493 -9.40 -3.06 4.54
CA THR A 493 -8.67 -2.17 5.45
C THR A 493 -9.40 -1.89 6.76
N ARG A 494 -10.73 -2.10 6.80
CA ARG A 494 -11.55 -1.80 7.97
C ARG A 494 -11.18 -2.63 9.19
N TRP A 495 -10.66 -3.86 9.04
CA TRP A 495 -10.21 -4.64 10.19
C TRP A 495 -9.07 -3.94 10.93
N VAL A 496 -8.05 -3.46 10.19
CA VAL A 496 -6.94 -2.68 10.76
C VAL A 496 -7.42 -1.35 11.32
N ALA A 497 -8.29 -0.63 10.61
CA ALA A 497 -8.80 0.66 11.09
C ALA A 497 -9.60 0.52 12.40
N SER A 498 -10.46 -0.49 12.50
CA SER A 498 -11.29 -0.74 13.69
C SER A 498 -10.43 -1.14 14.88
N ALA A 499 -9.50 -2.08 14.68
CA ALA A 499 -8.60 -2.53 15.73
C ALA A 499 -7.59 -1.44 16.14
N GLY A 500 -7.11 -0.64 15.18
CA GLY A 500 -6.24 0.50 15.44
C GLY A 500 -6.88 1.51 16.37
N LYS A 501 -8.14 1.90 16.09
CA LYS A 501 -8.94 2.77 16.97
C LYS A 501 -9.11 2.19 18.37
N HIS A 502 -9.54 0.92 18.45
CA HIS A 502 -9.79 0.25 19.73
C HIS A 502 -8.54 0.12 20.61
N TYR A 503 -7.43 -0.33 20.02
CA TYR A 503 -6.19 -0.57 20.78
C TYR A 503 -5.32 0.68 20.93
N GLY A 504 -5.56 1.75 20.16
CA GLY A 504 -4.74 2.96 20.14
C GLY A 504 -3.46 2.84 19.31
N ALA A 505 -3.45 1.95 18.30
CA ALA A 505 -2.41 1.93 17.27
C ALA A 505 -2.81 2.88 16.13
N PHE A 506 -1.87 3.69 15.64
CA PHE A 506 -2.12 4.44 14.41
C PHE A 506 -2.07 3.51 13.18
N TYR A 507 -2.61 3.93 12.05
CA TYR A 507 -2.64 3.08 10.85
C TYR A 507 -2.54 3.87 9.56
N GLY A 508 -2.22 3.18 8.48
CA GLY A 508 -2.17 3.74 7.14
C GLY A 508 -2.59 2.73 6.09
N PHE A 509 -2.89 3.22 4.89
CA PHE A 509 -3.34 2.39 3.78
C PHE A 509 -2.37 2.46 2.60
N GLU A 510 -2.19 1.32 1.95
CA GLU A 510 -1.32 1.12 0.81
C GLU A 510 -2.06 0.32 -0.28
N PRO A 511 -1.83 0.61 -1.56
CA PRO A 511 -2.46 -0.13 -2.64
C PRO A 511 -1.69 -1.43 -2.91
N ALA A 512 -2.42 -2.53 -3.13
CA ALA A 512 -1.86 -3.78 -3.66
C ALA A 512 -2.01 -3.90 -5.18
N GLY A 513 -2.83 -3.03 -5.78
CA GLY A 513 -3.17 -3.07 -7.20
C GLY A 513 -2.89 -1.77 -7.94
N ALA A 514 -3.10 -1.82 -9.26
CA ALA A 514 -3.14 -0.62 -10.07
C ALA A 514 -4.39 0.20 -9.74
N GLU A 515 -4.25 1.51 -9.85
CA GLU A 515 -5.34 2.45 -9.61
C GLU A 515 -5.65 3.26 -10.87
N ASP A 516 -6.86 3.78 -10.94
CA ASP A 516 -7.32 4.77 -11.91
C ASP A 516 -7.74 6.07 -11.19
N GLU A 517 -8.28 7.03 -11.95
CA GLU A 517 -8.72 8.32 -11.44
C GLU A 517 -9.79 8.21 -10.35
N VAL A 518 -10.68 7.21 -10.44
CA VAL A 518 -11.71 6.95 -9.42
C VAL A 518 -11.08 6.35 -8.18
N GLY A 519 -10.10 5.46 -8.35
CA GLY A 519 -9.31 4.89 -7.27
C GLY A 519 -8.60 5.92 -6.40
N ILE A 520 -7.99 6.92 -7.03
CA ILE A 520 -7.33 8.04 -6.31
C ILE A 520 -8.33 8.73 -5.36
N VAL A 521 -9.52 9.08 -5.86
CA VAL A 521 -10.57 9.72 -5.05
C VAL A 521 -11.06 8.80 -3.94
N ALA A 522 -11.34 7.54 -4.27
CA ALA A 522 -11.82 6.53 -3.32
C ALA A 522 -10.85 6.29 -2.16
N ARG A 523 -9.53 6.30 -2.42
CA ARG A 523 -8.50 6.06 -1.42
C ARG A 523 -8.23 7.29 -0.55
N ILE A 524 -8.26 8.49 -1.13
CA ILE A 524 -8.25 9.75 -0.35
C ILE A 524 -9.44 9.76 0.61
N TYR A 525 -10.64 9.43 0.11
CA TYR A 525 -11.82 9.32 0.96
C TYR A 525 -11.65 8.26 2.04
N ASN A 526 -11.21 7.04 1.69
CA ASN A 526 -11.09 5.94 2.64
C ASN A 526 -10.11 6.26 3.77
N ALA A 527 -8.94 6.83 3.46
CA ALA A 527 -7.95 7.23 4.45
C ALA A 527 -8.51 8.25 5.44
N THR A 528 -9.14 9.31 4.96
CA THR A 528 -9.72 10.36 5.81
C THR A 528 -10.92 9.87 6.60
N ALA A 529 -11.89 9.23 5.95
CA ALA A 529 -13.10 8.73 6.59
C ALA A 529 -12.78 7.68 7.67
N SER A 530 -11.75 6.87 7.46
CA SER A 530 -11.31 5.88 8.44
C SER A 530 -10.44 6.49 9.56
N GLY A 531 -10.00 7.74 9.46
CA GLY A 531 -9.10 8.36 10.45
C GLY A 531 -7.64 7.91 10.35
N ALA A 532 -7.17 7.48 9.18
CA ALA A 532 -5.79 7.04 8.99
C ALA A 532 -4.77 8.17 9.28
N ASN A 533 -3.55 7.77 9.59
CA ASN A 533 -2.41 8.67 9.80
C ASN A 533 -1.51 8.76 8.56
N GLN A 534 -1.63 7.81 7.65
CA GLN A 534 -0.82 7.75 6.44
C GLN A 534 -1.64 7.21 5.26
N LEU A 535 -1.47 7.81 4.08
CA LEU A 535 -1.80 7.22 2.80
C LEU A 535 -0.51 7.02 2.01
N HIS A 536 -0.25 5.79 1.56
CA HIS A 536 0.84 5.47 0.64
C HIS A 536 0.29 5.35 -0.79
N ASP A 537 1.08 5.77 -1.78
CA ASP A 537 0.77 5.61 -3.20
C ASP A 537 2.00 5.12 -3.97
N TYR A 538 1.84 4.17 -4.90
CA TYR A 538 2.92 3.92 -5.87
C TYR A 538 2.92 5.01 -6.93
N THR A 539 4.10 5.56 -7.22
CA THR A 539 4.29 6.65 -8.18
C THR A 539 3.46 6.49 -9.47
N PRO A 540 3.47 5.33 -10.18
CA PRO A 540 2.73 5.18 -11.43
C PRO A 540 1.20 5.30 -11.29
N ASN A 541 0.65 5.02 -10.10
CA ASN A 541 -0.79 5.12 -9.86
C ASN A 541 -1.25 6.58 -9.95
N VAL A 542 -0.44 7.53 -9.48
CA VAL A 542 -0.79 8.96 -9.46
C VAL A 542 -0.23 9.75 -10.64
N VAL A 543 1.00 9.49 -11.09
CA VAL A 543 1.69 10.38 -12.06
C VAL A 543 1.82 9.84 -13.49
N SER A 544 1.19 8.71 -13.80
CA SER A 544 1.32 8.11 -15.14
C SER A 544 0.52 8.82 -16.25
N SER A 545 -0.43 9.69 -15.88
CA SER A 545 -1.16 10.56 -16.80
C SER A 545 -1.50 11.89 -16.15
N GLU A 546 -1.79 12.88 -16.98
CA GLU A 546 -2.26 14.19 -16.52
C GLU A 546 -3.60 14.10 -15.79
N THR A 547 -4.53 13.27 -16.28
CA THR A 547 -5.86 13.07 -15.66
C THR A 547 -5.76 12.54 -14.23
N ARG A 548 -4.80 11.67 -13.94
CA ARG A 548 -4.53 11.16 -12.59
C ARG A 548 -3.93 12.22 -11.68
N ILE A 549 -2.99 13.00 -12.20
CA ILE A 549 -2.41 14.14 -11.48
C ILE A 549 -3.49 15.17 -11.14
N GLU A 550 -4.38 15.48 -12.08
CA GLU A 550 -5.51 16.38 -11.85
C GLU A 550 -6.50 15.80 -10.83
N SER A 551 -6.90 14.53 -10.97
CA SER A 551 -7.78 13.85 -10.00
C SER A 551 -7.21 13.95 -8.57
N GLN A 552 -5.91 13.70 -8.40
CA GLN A 552 -5.25 13.86 -7.11
C GLN A 552 -5.27 15.30 -6.62
N ARG A 553 -4.87 16.27 -7.47
CA ARG A 553 -4.79 17.69 -7.10
C ARG A 553 -6.15 18.27 -6.73
N ASP A 554 -7.20 17.84 -7.41
CA ASP A 554 -8.58 18.31 -7.18
C ASP A 554 -9.19 17.74 -5.90
N HIS A 555 -8.60 16.69 -5.31
CA HIS A 555 -9.14 16.01 -4.13
C HIS A 555 -8.22 16.03 -2.91
N ILE A 556 -6.95 16.45 -3.05
CA ILE A 556 -5.96 16.42 -1.96
C ILE A 556 -6.39 17.23 -0.72
N GLN A 557 -7.24 18.26 -0.86
CA GLN A 557 -7.77 18.97 0.31
C GLN A 557 -8.62 18.11 1.26
N TYR A 558 -9.13 16.98 0.75
CA TYR A 558 -9.88 15.99 1.52
C TYR A 558 -8.97 14.96 2.20
N LEU A 559 -7.65 15.00 2.00
CA LEU A 559 -6.70 14.16 2.71
C LEU A 559 -6.27 14.86 4.01
N PHE A 560 -6.85 14.44 5.14
CA PHE A 560 -6.52 14.98 6.45
C PHE A 560 -6.81 13.96 7.55
N HIS A 561 -6.10 14.05 8.67
CA HIS A 561 -6.34 13.15 9.78
C HIS A 561 -7.63 13.49 10.53
N VAL A 562 -8.47 12.48 10.75
CA VAL A 562 -9.65 12.54 11.61
C VAL A 562 -9.31 11.77 12.89
N PRO A 563 -9.07 12.45 14.02
CA PRO A 563 -8.58 11.79 15.23
C PRO A 563 -9.63 10.87 15.88
N GLU A 564 -10.91 11.23 15.78
CA GLU A 564 -12.02 10.46 16.38
C GLU A 564 -13.18 10.36 15.38
N PRO A 565 -13.13 9.44 14.39
CA PRO A 565 -14.27 9.11 13.57
C PRO A 565 -15.41 8.55 14.42
N VAL A 566 -16.65 8.98 14.16
CA VAL A 566 -17.82 8.57 14.96
C VAL A 566 -18.53 7.40 14.27
N VAL A 567 -18.38 6.21 14.82
CA VAL A 567 -18.88 4.96 14.22
C VAL A 567 -19.69 4.17 15.25
N PRO A 568 -20.99 4.43 15.42
CA PRO A 568 -21.78 3.79 16.48
C PRO A 568 -22.18 2.34 16.16
N VAL A 569 -22.00 1.90 14.90
CA VAL A 569 -22.39 0.57 14.41
C VAL A 569 -21.14 -0.31 14.31
N ALA A 570 -21.19 -1.47 14.95
CA ALA A 570 -20.24 -2.55 14.77
C ALA A 570 -20.82 -3.61 13.82
N LEU A 571 -19.96 -4.20 13.00
CA LEU A 571 -20.22 -5.42 12.22
C LEU A 571 -19.34 -6.53 12.80
N TRP A 572 -19.95 -7.64 13.21
CA TRP A 572 -19.23 -8.81 13.70
C TRP A 572 -18.30 -9.35 12.61
N TYR A 573 -17.01 -9.50 12.91
CA TYR A 573 -16.05 -10.23 12.09
C TYR A 573 -15.89 -11.63 12.70
N PRO A 574 -16.52 -12.67 12.12
CA PRO A 574 -16.61 -13.99 12.77
C PRO A 574 -15.34 -14.81 12.52
N ASN A 575 -14.22 -14.49 13.18
CA ASN A 575 -12.93 -15.11 12.92
C ASN A 575 -12.95 -16.62 13.15
N VAL A 576 -13.66 -17.12 14.17
CA VAL A 576 -13.83 -18.56 14.42
C VAL A 576 -14.50 -19.25 13.23
N SER A 577 -15.64 -18.73 12.79
CA SER A 577 -16.36 -19.29 11.63
C SER A 577 -15.52 -19.19 10.35
N MET A 578 -14.87 -18.05 10.10
CA MET A 578 -14.05 -17.83 8.89
C MET A 578 -12.79 -18.71 8.87
N THR A 579 -12.26 -19.06 10.04
CA THR A 579 -11.12 -20.00 10.16
C THR A 579 -11.52 -21.43 9.82
N LEU A 580 -12.75 -21.83 10.17
CA LEU A 580 -13.30 -23.13 9.82
C LEU A 580 -13.73 -23.18 8.33
N HIS A 581 -14.37 -22.11 7.85
CA HIS A 581 -14.91 -21.98 6.51
C HIS A 581 -14.73 -20.55 5.98
N TRP A 582 -13.71 -20.37 5.15
CA TRP A 582 -13.42 -19.07 4.55
C TRP A 582 -14.41 -18.70 3.43
N GLY A 583 -14.69 -17.39 3.30
CA GLY A 583 -15.48 -16.82 2.20
C GLY A 583 -16.82 -16.26 2.63
N GLY A 584 -17.50 -15.58 1.70
CA GLY A 584 -18.86 -15.03 1.88
C GLY A 584 -18.95 -13.74 2.69
N TYR A 585 -18.09 -13.56 3.69
CA TYR A 585 -18.12 -12.40 4.60
C TYR A 585 -17.94 -11.05 3.88
N PHE A 586 -16.85 -10.89 3.13
CA PHE A 586 -16.52 -9.59 2.53
C PHE A 586 -17.59 -9.10 1.55
N GLU A 587 -18.26 -10.00 0.81
CA GLU A 587 -19.34 -9.58 -0.09
C GLU A 587 -20.55 -9.03 0.66
N LYS A 588 -20.90 -9.62 1.81
CA LYS A 588 -21.94 -9.07 2.68
C LYS A 588 -21.50 -7.75 3.32
N ALA A 589 -20.25 -7.66 3.78
CA ALA A 589 -19.69 -6.43 4.34
C ALA A 589 -19.70 -5.28 3.31
N LYS A 590 -19.35 -5.55 2.04
CA LYS A 590 -19.40 -4.55 0.96
C LYS A 590 -20.82 -4.03 0.75
N ILE A 591 -21.80 -4.92 0.72
CA ILE A 591 -23.21 -4.54 0.62
C ILE A 591 -23.63 -3.70 1.82
N PHE A 592 -23.24 -4.10 3.04
CA PHE A 592 -23.60 -3.36 4.23
C PHE A 592 -22.98 -1.96 4.27
N ARG A 593 -21.79 -1.78 3.68
CA ARG A 593 -21.09 -0.50 3.67
C ARG A 593 -21.83 0.59 2.90
N ASP A 594 -22.61 0.21 1.90
CA ASP A 594 -23.47 1.15 1.16
C ASP A 594 -24.58 1.72 2.05
N TYR A 595 -25.04 0.97 3.07
CA TYR A 595 -26.09 1.45 3.96
C TYR A 595 -25.59 2.33 5.10
N THR A 596 -24.40 2.09 5.64
CA THR A 596 -23.86 2.82 6.79
C THR A 596 -22.34 2.62 6.92
N ASP A 597 -21.65 3.53 7.61
CA ASP A 597 -20.30 3.27 8.10
C ASP A 597 -20.36 2.35 9.34
N TYR A 598 -19.33 1.52 9.50
CA TYR A 598 -19.23 0.58 10.61
C TYR A 598 -17.78 0.21 10.91
N ASP A 599 -17.55 -0.29 12.12
CA ASP A 599 -16.30 -0.92 12.53
C ASP A 599 -16.46 -2.44 12.64
N TYR A 600 -15.36 -3.16 12.46
CA TYR A 600 -15.30 -4.58 12.76
C TYR A 600 -15.05 -4.82 14.24
N ILE A 601 -15.76 -5.79 14.78
CA ILE A 601 -15.45 -6.40 16.08
C ILE A 601 -15.25 -7.89 15.83
N ASP A 602 -14.01 -8.35 15.99
CA ASP A 602 -13.70 -9.77 16.07
C ASP A 602 -13.69 -10.25 17.53
N GLU A 603 -13.44 -11.56 17.71
CA GLU A 603 -13.35 -12.21 19.01
C GLU A 603 -12.28 -11.58 19.92
N SER A 604 -11.10 -11.21 19.39
CA SER A 604 -10.02 -10.59 20.17
C SER A 604 -10.38 -9.20 20.69
N MET A 605 -11.04 -8.41 19.84
CA MET A 605 -11.55 -7.08 20.18
C MET A 605 -12.71 -7.17 21.16
N LEU A 606 -13.60 -8.15 20.99
CA LEU A 606 -14.67 -8.46 21.94
C LEU A 606 -14.09 -8.80 23.32
N HIS A 607 -13.03 -9.59 23.38
CA HIS A 607 -12.38 -9.98 24.65
C HIS A 607 -11.80 -8.79 25.41
N THR A 608 -11.41 -7.76 24.68
CA THR A 608 -10.87 -6.50 25.21
C THR A 608 -11.91 -5.37 25.25
N ASN A 609 -13.21 -5.73 25.23
CA ASN A 609 -14.35 -4.85 25.46
C ASN A 609 -14.64 -3.78 24.37
N ALA A 610 -14.28 -4.05 23.12
CA ALA A 610 -14.49 -3.11 22.01
C ALA A 610 -15.97 -2.74 21.74
N LEU A 611 -16.93 -3.58 22.18
CA LEU A 611 -18.35 -3.25 22.07
C LEU A 611 -18.76 -2.04 22.92
N ALA A 612 -17.98 -1.66 23.93
CA ALA A 612 -18.29 -0.49 24.77
C ALA A 612 -18.31 0.83 23.97
N ASP A 613 -17.54 0.89 22.89
CA ASP A 613 -17.44 2.07 22.01
C ASP A 613 -18.58 2.13 20.97
N HIS A 614 -19.41 1.09 20.91
CA HIS A 614 -20.47 0.93 19.92
C HIS A 614 -21.84 0.82 20.60
N LYS A 615 -22.89 1.13 19.85
CA LYS A 615 -24.29 1.06 20.34
C LYS A 615 -25.10 -0.04 19.67
N ILE A 616 -24.73 -0.39 18.45
CA ILE A 616 -25.42 -1.40 17.64
C ILE A 616 -24.39 -2.41 17.13
N LEU A 617 -24.68 -3.70 17.25
CA LEU A 617 -23.91 -4.80 16.68
C LEU A 617 -24.73 -5.50 15.61
N VAL A 618 -24.23 -5.55 14.39
CA VAL A 618 -24.84 -6.28 13.28
C VAL A 618 -24.07 -7.58 13.04
N ILE A 619 -24.79 -8.69 12.86
CA ILE A 619 -24.23 -10.00 12.54
C ILE A 619 -24.88 -10.50 11.25
N VAL A 620 -24.12 -10.51 10.16
CA VAL A 620 -24.60 -10.95 8.82
C VAL A 620 -24.01 -12.28 8.35
N HIS A 621 -23.08 -12.83 9.13
CA HIS A 621 -22.29 -14.01 8.80
C HIS A 621 -21.73 -14.67 10.07
N GLY A 622 -21.35 -15.94 9.96
CA GLY A 622 -20.68 -16.70 11.01
C GLY A 622 -21.66 -17.29 12.03
N ASN A 623 -21.92 -18.59 11.92
CA ASN A 623 -22.83 -19.31 12.79
C ASN A 623 -22.12 -20.07 13.94
N VAL A 624 -20.80 -20.13 13.93
CA VAL A 624 -19.99 -20.81 14.96
C VAL A 624 -19.17 -19.78 15.73
N MET A 625 -19.26 -19.80 17.06
CA MET A 625 -18.52 -18.92 17.97
C MET A 625 -18.18 -19.63 19.29
N GLU A 626 -17.30 -19.06 20.11
CA GLU A 626 -17.10 -19.59 21.47
C GLU A 626 -18.31 -19.26 22.35
N THR A 627 -18.66 -20.14 23.28
CA THR A 627 -19.73 -19.87 24.27
C THR A 627 -19.43 -18.60 25.08
N ALA A 628 -18.14 -18.35 25.38
CA ALA A 628 -17.72 -17.15 26.12
C ALA A 628 -17.99 -15.86 25.33
N ASP A 629 -17.94 -15.91 24.00
CA ASP A 629 -18.20 -14.74 23.15
C ASP A 629 -19.68 -14.40 23.15
N ALA A 630 -20.54 -15.41 23.02
CA ALA A 630 -21.98 -15.25 23.16
C ALA A 630 -22.36 -14.65 24.52
N ALA A 631 -21.69 -15.08 25.60
CA ALA A 631 -21.90 -14.52 26.93
C ALA A 631 -21.52 -13.04 27.02
N LYS A 632 -20.36 -12.64 26.48
CA LYS A 632 -19.91 -11.24 26.43
C LYS A 632 -20.87 -10.36 25.61
N ILE A 633 -21.32 -10.84 24.45
CA ILE A 633 -22.32 -10.14 23.63
C ILE A 633 -23.63 -10.00 24.42
N ALA A 634 -24.10 -11.06 25.09
CA ALA A 634 -25.31 -11.00 25.91
C ALA A 634 -25.19 -10.04 27.10
N GLU A 635 -24.02 -9.93 27.73
CA GLU A 635 -23.73 -8.94 28.78
C GLU A 635 -23.82 -7.51 28.25
N TRP A 636 -23.18 -7.23 27.11
CA TRP A 636 -23.28 -5.92 26.47
C TRP A 636 -24.72 -5.54 26.08
N ILE A 637 -25.51 -6.50 25.57
CA ILE A 637 -26.94 -6.27 25.27
C ILE A 637 -27.70 -5.96 26.58
N LYS A 638 -27.45 -6.72 27.67
CA LYS A 638 -28.08 -6.44 28.98
C LYS A 638 -27.87 -5.02 29.46
N ASP A 639 -26.72 -4.42 29.13
CA ASP A 639 -26.36 -3.06 29.51
C ASP A 639 -26.92 -1.97 28.59
N GLY A 640 -27.59 -2.35 27.49
CA GLY A 640 -28.30 -1.44 26.59
C GLY A 640 -27.86 -1.49 25.13
N GLY A 641 -26.91 -2.37 24.77
CA GLY A 641 -26.56 -2.62 23.38
C GLY A 641 -27.71 -3.21 22.56
N ARG A 642 -27.76 -2.90 21.26
CA ARG A 642 -28.73 -3.51 20.33
C ARG A 642 -28.03 -4.43 19.35
N ALA A 643 -28.51 -5.65 19.18
CA ALA A 643 -27.95 -6.61 18.23
C ALA A 643 -28.95 -6.97 17.12
N ILE A 644 -28.51 -6.90 15.87
CA ILE A 644 -29.33 -7.31 14.71
C ILE A 644 -28.63 -8.46 13.99
N VAL A 645 -29.31 -9.60 13.89
CA VAL A 645 -28.79 -10.80 13.22
C VAL A 645 -29.54 -11.05 11.93
N MET A 646 -28.83 -11.05 10.81
CA MET A 646 -29.38 -11.32 9.48
C MET A 646 -28.72 -12.55 8.87
N ASP A 647 -29.49 -13.40 8.21
CA ASP A 647 -29.00 -14.58 7.46
C ASP A 647 -28.19 -15.63 8.26
N VAL A 648 -28.13 -15.54 9.58
CA VAL A 648 -27.48 -16.56 10.42
C VAL A 648 -28.56 -17.35 11.15
N PRO A 649 -29.05 -18.49 10.65
CA PRO A 649 -30.28 -19.10 11.17
C PRO A 649 -30.21 -19.54 12.63
N LYS A 650 -29.02 -19.95 13.09
CA LYS A 650 -28.78 -20.41 14.45
C LYS A 650 -27.29 -20.34 14.78
N PHE A 651 -26.94 -20.00 16.02
CA PHE A 651 -25.58 -20.08 16.54
C PHE A 651 -25.27 -21.44 17.18
N GLU A 652 -24.03 -21.88 17.02
CA GLU A 652 -23.46 -23.12 17.56
C GLU A 652 -22.10 -22.82 18.21
N SER A 653 -21.75 -23.55 19.27
CA SER A 653 -20.39 -23.50 19.82
C SER A 653 -19.39 -24.28 18.94
N VAL A 654 -18.10 -24.03 19.13
CA VAL A 654 -17.04 -24.85 18.51
C VAL A 654 -17.21 -26.33 18.88
N GLU A 655 -17.65 -26.60 20.11
CA GLU A 655 -17.93 -27.93 20.67
C GLU A 655 -19.22 -28.58 20.13
N GLY A 656 -19.97 -27.90 19.26
CA GLY A 656 -21.19 -28.44 18.64
C GLY A 656 -22.43 -28.34 19.53
N THR A 657 -22.45 -27.43 20.50
CA THR A 657 -23.59 -27.20 21.40
C THR A 657 -24.41 -25.99 20.96
N GLY A 658 -25.72 -26.01 21.24
CA GLY A 658 -26.61 -24.87 20.99
C GLY A 658 -26.53 -23.74 22.03
N GLU A 659 -25.51 -23.74 22.88
CA GLU A 659 -25.39 -22.83 24.02
C GLU A 659 -25.26 -21.35 23.61
N PRO A 660 -24.52 -20.98 22.53
CA PRO A 660 -24.54 -19.60 22.03
C PRO A 660 -25.94 -19.11 21.64
N GLU A 661 -26.72 -19.93 20.92
CA GLU A 661 -28.11 -19.59 20.57
C GLU A 661 -28.98 -19.44 21.82
N GLN A 662 -28.87 -20.37 22.77
CA GLN A 662 -29.64 -20.30 24.02
C GLN A 662 -29.29 -19.04 24.84
N THR A 663 -28.02 -18.65 24.84
CA THR A 663 -27.52 -17.48 25.57
C THR A 663 -28.07 -16.18 24.97
N LEU A 664 -28.06 -16.07 23.64
CA LEU A 664 -28.48 -14.86 22.92
C LEU A 664 -29.99 -14.79 22.72
N PHE A 665 -30.63 -15.86 22.24
CA PHE A 665 -32.04 -15.89 21.86
C PHE A 665 -32.94 -16.64 22.85
N GLY A 666 -32.41 -17.60 23.62
CA GLY A 666 -33.24 -18.48 24.46
C GLY A 666 -34.38 -19.13 23.67
N ASP A 667 -35.60 -19.10 24.20
CA ASP A 667 -36.77 -19.73 23.57
C ASP A 667 -37.45 -18.87 22.48
N THR A 668 -36.89 -17.70 22.16
CA THR A 668 -37.47 -16.71 21.23
C THR A 668 -36.55 -16.49 20.03
N PRO A 669 -36.58 -17.36 19.01
CA PRO A 669 -35.61 -17.36 17.91
C PRO A 669 -35.69 -16.14 16.98
N GLN A 670 -36.76 -15.35 17.07
CA GLN A 670 -36.92 -14.11 16.29
C GLN A 670 -36.32 -12.88 16.98
N GLY A 671 -36.01 -12.99 18.27
CA GLY A 671 -35.48 -11.88 19.07
C GLY A 671 -36.09 -11.79 20.47
N ARG A 672 -35.42 -11.04 21.34
CA ARG A 672 -35.87 -10.76 22.72
C ARG A 672 -35.18 -9.54 23.29
N THR A 673 -35.84 -8.96 24.28
CA THR A 673 -35.20 -8.05 25.23
C THR A 673 -34.27 -8.82 26.17
N LEU A 674 -33.07 -8.29 26.35
CA LEU A 674 -32.07 -8.75 27.31
C LEU A 674 -31.67 -7.54 28.15
N GLY A 675 -32.05 -7.52 29.43
CA GLY A 675 -31.79 -6.36 30.29
C GLY A 675 -32.41 -5.08 29.72
N LYS A 676 -31.56 -4.09 29.40
CA LYS A 676 -31.97 -2.80 28.81
C LYS A 676 -31.89 -2.76 27.29
N GLY A 677 -31.26 -3.76 26.67
CA GLY A 677 -31.08 -3.84 25.23
C GLY A 677 -31.93 -4.95 24.63
N GLU A 678 -31.70 -5.20 23.35
CA GLU A 678 -32.43 -6.22 22.60
C GLU A 678 -31.56 -6.87 21.52
N ILE A 679 -31.95 -8.07 21.16
CA ILE A 679 -31.44 -8.78 19.99
C ILE A 679 -32.60 -9.16 19.09
N THR A 680 -32.48 -8.88 17.80
CA THR A 680 -33.53 -9.12 16.80
C THR A 680 -32.96 -9.87 15.61
N ARG A 681 -33.73 -10.82 15.09
CA ARG A 681 -33.40 -11.55 13.86
C ARG A 681 -34.21 -11.00 12.70
N VAL A 682 -33.54 -10.66 11.61
CA VAL A 682 -34.14 -10.15 10.37
C VAL A 682 -33.83 -11.07 9.19
N LYS A 683 -34.70 -11.06 8.18
CA LYS A 683 -34.70 -12.05 7.10
C LYS A 683 -33.98 -11.63 5.81
N ASP A 684 -33.75 -10.33 5.62
CA ASP A 684 -33.21 -9.75 4.40
C ASP A 684 -32.68 -8.33 4.66
N TRP A 685 -32.01 -7.75 3.66
CA TRP A 685 -31.43 -6.41 3.72
C TRP A 685 -32.47 -5.31 3.97
N ASP A 686 -33.67 -5.42 3.39
CA ASP A 686 -34.74 -4.44 3.59
C ASP A 686 -35.17 -4.40 5.06
N ALA A 687 -35.37 -5.57 5.66
CA ALA A 687 -35.69 -5.69 7.08
C ALA A 687 -34.52 -5.23 7.98
N LEU A 688 -33.27 -5.50 7.59
CA LEU A 688 -32.08 -5.01 8.29
C LEU A 688 -32.05 -3.48 8.32
N VAL A 689 -32.25 -2.82 7.18
CA VAL A 689 -32.23 -1.36 7.07
C VAL A 689 -33.36 -0.73 7.89
N VAL A 690 -34.56 -1.32 7.87
CA VAL A 690 -35.68 -0.85 8.69
C VAL A 690 -35.36 -0.95 10.18
N GLN A 691 -34.84 -2.10 10.63
CA GLN A 691 -34.47 -2.28 12.04
C GLN A 691 -33.33 -1.34 12.45
N LEU A 692 -32.30 -1.21 11.61
CA LEU A 692 -31.16 -0.33 11.85
C LEU A 692 -31.61 1.13 11.95
N LYS A 693 -32.50 1.58 11.07
CA LYS A 693 -33.08 2.94 11.14
C LYS A 693 -33.79 3.17 12.47
N ASN A 694 -34.65 2.24 12.89
CA ASN A 694 -35.36 2.34 14.17
C ASN A 694 -34.37 2.42 15.34
N ASP A 695 -33.34 1.58 15.34
CA ASP A 695 -32.31 1.55 16.36
C ASP A 695 -31.52 2.86 16.43
N LEU A 696 -31.09 3.40 15.29
CA LEU A 696 -30.40 4.68 15.21
C LEU A 696 -31.29 5.83 15.73
N THR A 697 -32.55 5.88 15.30
CA THR A 697 -33.51 6.91 15.74
C THR A 697 -33.80 6.83 17.24
N ASP A 698 -34.09 5.65 17.76
CA ASP A 698 -34.39 5.47 19.19
C ASP A 698 -33.20 5.82 20.10
N LEU A 699 -31.98 5.57 19.61
CA LEU A 699 -30.74 5.88 20.31
C LEU A 699 -30.28 7.33 20.08
N ASN A 700 -31.06 8.13 19.34
CA ASN A 700 -30.75 9.51 18.97
C ASN A 700 -29.37 9.64 18.28
N LEU A 701 -29.06 8.68 17.40
CA LEU A 701 -27.87 8.65 16.55
C LEU A 701 -28.21 9.23 15.16
N PRO A 702 -27.21 9.75 14.42
CA PRO A 702 -27.45 10.23 13.06
C PRO A 702 -27.95 9.13 12.14
N VAL A 703 -28.89 9.49 11.27
CA VAL A 703 -29.40 8.63 10.19
C VAL A 703 -29.01 9.25 8.86
N TYR A 704 -28.19 8.54 8.09
CA TYR A 704 -27.70 8.96 6.79
C TYR A 704 -27.44 7.74 5.90
N ASP A 705 -27.40 7.97 4.59
CA ASP A 705 -27.25 6.93 3.57
C ASP A 705 -28.45 5.97 3.58
N LEU A 706 -28.39 4.89 4.38
CA LEU A 706 -29.38 3.81 4.50
C LEU A 706 -30.01 3.35 3.17
N VAL A 707 -29.31 3.58 2.06
CA VAL A 707 -29.71 3.28 0.70
C VAL A 707 -28.52 2.66 0.00
N ARG A 708 -28.78 1.67 -0.86
CA ARG A 708 -27.74 1.01 -1.64
C ARG A 708 -27.66 1.63 -3.03
N ASP A 709 -26.89 2.70 -3.19
CA ASP A 709 -26.80 3.46 -4.44
C ASP A 709 -25.37 3.86 -4.85
N GLY A 710 -24.33 3.38 -4.14
CA GLY A 710 -22.94 3.73 -4.40
C GLY A 710 -22.54 5.10 -3.84
N ILE A 711 -23.33 5.66 -2.92
CA ILE A 711 -22.96 6.75 -2.04
C ILE A 711 -22.50 6.16 -0.72
N TYR A 712 -21.44 6.73 -0.18
CA TYR A 712 -20.84 6.26 1.07
C TYR A 712 -20.70 7.44 2.00
N GLY A 713 -21.46 7.46 3.09
CA GLY A 713 -21.34 8.41 4.19
C GLY A 713 -20.40 7.94 5.28
N ALA A 714 -19.72 8.88 5.94
CA ALA A 714 -18.97 8.66 7.18
C ALA A 714 -19.04 9.92 8.06
N GLN A 715 -19.21 9.74 9.36
CA GLN A 715 -19.24 10.85 10.32
C GLN A 715 -17.84 11.13 10.87
N ILE A 716 -17.30 12.30 10.55
CA ILE A 716 -15.93 12.73 10.91
C ILE A 716 -15.89 13.77 12.05
N GLY A 717 -17.00 13.90 12.76
CA GLY A 717 -17.19 14.77 13.91
C GLY A 717 -18.67 14.93 14.24
N GLU A 718 -18.99 15.56 15.38
CA GLU A 718 -20.36 15.64 15.91
C GLU A 718 -21.42 16.06 14.87
N LYS A 719 -21.09 17.03 14.01
CA LYS A 719 -21.98 17.54 12.94
C LYS A 719 -21.31 17.59 11.57
N ARG A 720 -20.22 16.85 11.39
CA ARG A 720 -19.37 16.86 10.18
C ARG A 720 -19.42 15.50 9.52
N PHE A 721 -19.71 15.47 8.23
CA PHE A 721 -19.86 14.24 7.45
C PHE A 721 -19.05 14.35 6.17
N LEU A 722 -18.48 13.22 5.72
CA LEU A 722 -17.91 13.07 4.39
C LEU A 722 -18.72 12.08 3.60
N PHE A 723 -19.03 12.44 2.35
CA PHE A 723 -19.69 11.57 1.40
C PHE A 723 -18.80 11.34 0.17
N LEU A 724 -18.70 10.10 -0.27
CA LEU A 724 -18.15 9.72 -1.57
C LEU A 724 -19.29 9.26 -2.46
N ASN A 725 -19.43 9.83 -3.65
CA ASN A 725 -20.39 9.36 -4.65
C ASN A 725 -19.65 8.68 -5.80
N THR A 726 -19.80 7.35 -5.90
CA THR A 726 -19.20 6.54 -6.97
C THR A 726 -20.11 6.36 -8.19
N GLY A 727 -21.32 6.90 -8.12
CA GLY A 727 -22.29 6.93 -9.22
C GLY A 727 -21.96 7.97 -10.30
N SER A 728 -22.78 7.97 -11.35
CA SER A 728 -22.59 8.84 -12.53
C SER A 728 -23.35 10.17 -12.46
N GLY A 729 -24.13 10.41 -11.40
CA GLY A 729 -24.98 11.59 -11.27
C GLY A 729 -24.99 12.12 -9.84
N ALA A 730 -25.26 13.42 -9.69
CA ALA A 730 -25.43 14.02 -8.39
C ALA A 730 -26.71 13.50 -7.71
N THR A 731 -26.64 13.26 -6.40
CA THR A 731 -27.74 12.65 -5.64
C THR A 731 -27.99 13.43 -4.36
N ASN A 732 -29.27 13.63 -4.01
CA ASN A 732 -29.65 14.19 -2.72
C ASN A 732 -29.79 13.06 -1.71
N ILE A 733 -29.15 13.19 -0.55
CA ILE A 733 -29.25 12.22 0.54
C ILE A 733 -30.09 12.79 1.68
N ASP A 734 -30.78 11.94 2.42
CA ASP A 734 -31.42 12.34 3.67
C ASP A 734 -30.41 12.21 4.81
N LEU A 735 -30.12 13.34 5.46
CA LEU A 735 -29.23 13.39 6.63
C LEU A 735 -30.00 13.94 7.83
N GLU A 736 -30.33 13.06 8.77
CA GLU A 736 -30.91 13.40 10.06
C GLU A 736 -29.83 13.38 11.15
N CYS A 737 -29.61 14.50 11.81
CA CYS A 737 -28.67 14.61 12.92
C CYS A 737 -29.15 15.67 13.91
N SER A 738 -29.09 15.37 15.21
CA SER A 738 -29.50 16.29 16.28
C SER A 738 -30.94 16.81 16.12
N GLY A 739 -31.87 15.94 15.67
CA GLY A 739 -33.28 16.29 15.46
C GLY A 739 -33.56 17.22 14.27
N LYS A 740 -32.58 17.43 13.38
CA LYS A 740 -32.75 18.18 12.13
C LYS A 740 -32.50 17.28 10.93
N THR A 741 -33.34 17.41 9.92
CA THR A 741 -33.16 16.77 8.60
C THR A 741 -32.62 17.80 7.61
N THR A 742 -31.59 17.40 6.86
CA THR A 742 -31.01 18.16 5.76
C THR A 742 -30.91 17.28 4.52
N HIS A 743 -30.91 17.91 3.34
CA HIS A 743 -30.84 17.21 2.05
C HIS A 743 -29.66 17.70 1.21
N PRO A 744 -28.41 17.40 1.60
CA PRO A 744 -27.25 17.83 0.82
C PRO A 744 -27.21 17.08 -0.53
N GLN A 745 -26.81 17.80 -1.57
CA GLN A 745 -26.53 17.24 -2.89
C GLN A 745 -25.08 16.80 -2.94
N ILE A 746 -24.84 15.52 -3.24
CA ILE A 746 -23.52 14.91 -3.33
C ILE A 746 -23.17 14.74 -4.80
N GLU A 747 -22.18 15.49 -5.28
CA GLU A 747 -21.76 15.49 -6.68
C GLU A 747 -21.12 14.16 -7.08
N ALA A 748 -21.31 13.75 -8.34
CA ALA A 748 -20.80 12.49 -8.86
C ALA A 748 -19.27 12.45 -8.92
N GLY A 749 -18.68 11.29 -8.63
CA GLY A 749 -17.24 11.03 -8.80
C GLY A 749 -16.33 11.85 -7.89
N THR A 750 -16.85 12.41 -6.79
CA THR A 750 -16.08 13.28 -5.89
C THR A 750 -16.45 13.07 -4.42
N ILE A 751 -15.73 13.79 -3.56
CA ILE A 751 -15.93 13.83 -2.11
C ILE A 751 -16.64 15.12 -1.76
N THR A 752 -17.69 15.04 -0.93
CA THR A 752 -18.43 16.20 -0.41
C THR A 752 -18.36 16.22 1.11
N GLU A 753 -17.88 17.33 1.68
CA GLU A 753 -17.97 17.58 3.12
C GLU A 753 -19.26 18.33 3.47
N VAL A 754 -20.06 17.77 4.38
CA VAL A 754 -21.32 18.35 4.84
C VAL A 754 -21.23 18.71 6.32
N ASN A 755 -21.62 19.95 6.64
CA ASN A 755 -21.69 20.46 8.01
C ASN A 755 -23.15 20.76 8.37
N VAL A 756 -23.71 20.04 9.34
CA VAL A 756 -25.08 20.27 9.84
C VAL A 756 -25.06 21.45 10.81
N LYS A 757 -25.78 22.52 10.47
CA LYS A 757 -25.85 23.75 11.28
C LYS A 757 -26.80 23.63 12.47
#